data_AF-A0A8J7VDB3-F1
#
_entry.id   AF-A0A8J7VDB3-F1
#
_cell.length_a   1.000
_cell.length_b   1.000
_cell.length_c   1.000
_cell.angle_alpha   90.00
_cell.angle_beta   90.00
_cell.angle_gamma   90.00
#
_symmetry.space_group_name_H-M   'P 1'
#
loop_
_entity.id
_entity.type
_entity.pdbx_description
1 polymer ?
#
loop_
_entity_poly.entity_id
_entity_poly.type
_entity_poly.pdbx_seq_one_letter_code
_entity_poly.pdbx_strand_id
1 'polypeptide(L)'
;MKLTRRQGSALITVMLLVAVMAVMTTHLLSYGIAERRLNERQRLVLRSRNMSENVVLYASEQITNKLYKLRSPSPRAFLGANALTPTPDDVLTTEFSTPDDVEVRAGLTSTSGLVYLDPNDAANATNPNAGLQVSNSTVPVIGKSTMRHAAVGEATTYAEQKLEVAMMPLFQFAIFYNMDLEFGPGPNMTISGPVHTNGDFISRIQTGFGNTIRFTDRVTSAKGFYANTAHRGPTYMADGDVDNGPGGTGPLYFRKPSESISGGTSIKSSGGVWRDHKWGGTSETASSLSQFRNFATSTYAGNLRTSVHGVTKLVLPAIGDYDETTAEGRRNGRQIIDPPLTTDAGGLRGTKFGRNAGLYLVVNPDDETRTGRLPDGSTVSMRARSYRAYLNTVSGNSHTIREILLPGQPSYGVLNAYVNNQPNAYRVDTSVGPNQILRIPQGGGVDPADTGYAGSTTPPDFDSSPTPAEVLPHDAYFYDMRRAFNNTGYPFNRSSGNRYRPRPIAKIDFDFARFKMAVERTLFVSTTASIYHPGVPNNTNWSNNVLNSSATPASYGLGIATGTNTSFDEFPDTTPVVAIQRNLAGSFLPGIVTLSATQQVGANPTASYAGRFRIETTTDTPSTLGVYATWTEASFSASDVSSLTYTPAGATLTAVRISLYTAGTAAHDSARLLSQRIIPIVDASSTAVTAALTNDRHVIPCSSTTSGFTYANAVTEMRVFVGGVDDTANWTFSTSLVSASGSVSGSLSTTAPFFNRYAVTAVSNTGTVCTAASPGIVRITAAKTGYTSISRDFQVVKQKSITNAPSDNQTGTWFATTQAVAVDPFRLYFAPENPTDTPVAVQASDLVGSGPSPWFDGITIYVHSVDAEDDSVTGTGNSMLRNRVDSGVRLWNGRGPLVSLPSASYPGRTGLSFVTNDAVYIMGHFNADGTVNSTLSSAGTGGYSGQYPESASEMLSSVMGDAISIFSQPEFSRSGSSPNYRYYPNSGWADSMSASRRDDSANYSTSWMSTNPSGSNTLDGLNASIQPALMPNLTVASSVTGTGPRPRPADTTPSTRTSKFAPSETEVSACLLTGIVPTTRASSSASKQTSGGVHNFPRLSENWAGSVALYIRGSLVAMFESRVATEPWGIRYYQGALRNWGLHQSLRDANHDVPLEPIVLNARRMSYREISAAEYKTLKETIEALPH
;
A
#
# COMPACT_ATOMS: atom_id res chain seq x y z
N MET A 1 11.29 127.90 -34.71
CA MET A 1 10.73 128.73 -33.63
C MET A 1 10.53 127.82 -32.39
N LYS A 2 10.76 128.37 -31.19
CA LYS A 2 11.14 127.70 -29.90
C LYS A 2 10.26 126.54 -29.39
N LEU A 3 10.93 125.52 -28.82
CA LEU A 3 10.40 124.32 -28.13
C LEU A 3 9.73 124.60 -26.76
N THR A 4 8.80 123.74 -26.34
CA THR A 4 8.51 123.51 -24.91
C THR A 4 8.60 122.02 -24.53
N ARG A 5 9.65 121.69 -23.77
CA ARG A 5 10.07 120.38 -23.23
C ARG A 5 9.13 119.80 -22.15
N ARG A 6 7.86 119.54 -22.44
CA ARG A 6 6.95 118.87 -21.46
C ARG A 6 6.19 117.65 -21.96
N GLN A 7 6.37 117.24 -23.21
CA GLN A 7 5.61 116.13 -23.81
C GLN A 7 6.39 114.81 -23.96
N GLY A 8 7.69 114.79 -23.64
CA GLY A 8 8.54 113.59 -23.77
C GLY A 8 8.61 112.68 -22.54
N SER A 9 8.45 113.21 -21.32
CA SER A 9 8.61 112.42 -20.08
C SER A 9 7.44 111.44 -19.84
N ALA A 10 6.21 111.84 -20.15
CA ALA A 10 5.04 110.97 -20.04
C ALA A 10 5.15 109.74 -20.98
N LEU A 11 5.67 109.92 -22.19
CA LEU A 11 5.88 108.83 -23.15
C LEU A 11 6.93 107.83 -22.62
N ILE A 12 8.04 108.32 -22.05
CA ILE A 12 9.11 107.45 -21.50
C ILE A 12 8.61 106.68 -20.27
N THR A 13 7.85 107.32 -19.36
CA THR A 13 7.28 106.64 -18.18
C THR A 13 6.24 105.59 -18.58
N VAL A 14 5.39 105.89 -19.57
CA VAL A 14 4.40 104.92 -20.10
C VAL A 14 5.11 103.77 -20.82
N MET A 15 6.15 104.03 -21.61
CA MET A 15 6.95 102.97 -22.25
C MET A 15 7.67 102.08 -21.23
N LEU A 16 8.21 102.66 -20.15
CA LEU A 16 8.82 101.90 -19.05
C LEU A 16 7.77 101.03 -18.33
N LEU A 17 6.59 101.59 -18.04
CA LEU A 17 5.52 100.86 -17.34
C LEU A 17 4.93 99.74 -18.23
N VAL A 18 4.80 99.99 -19.53
CA VAL A 18 4.44 98.96 -20.53
C VAL A 18 5.52 97.88 -20.62
N ALA A 19 6.81 98.24 -20.58
CA ALA A 19 7.91 97.27 -20.57
C ALA A 19 7.89 96.40 -19.30
N VAL A 20 7.69 97.00 -18.12
CA VAL A 20 7.56 96.26 -16.85
C VAL A 20 6.32 95.36 -16.85
N MET A 21 5.17 95.85 -17.31
CA MET A 21 3.95 95.05 -17.43
C MET A 21 4.10 93.92 -18.46
N ALA A 22 4.82 94.15 -19.57
CA ALA A 22 5.12 93.12 -20.56
C ALA A 22 6.04 92.03 -19.99
N VAL A 23 7.06 92.40 -19.20
CA VAL A 23 7.94 91.44 -18.50
C VAL A 23 7.14 90.65 -17.46
N MET A 24 6.32 91.30 -16.64
CA MET A 24 5.47 90.64 -15.65
C MET A 24 4.45 89.69 -16.30
N THR A 25 3.81 90.11 -17.39
CA THR A 25 2.88 89.28 -18.17
C THR A 25 3.59 88.07 -18.77
N THR A 26 4.80 88.26 -19.30
CA THR A 26 5.63 87.16 -19.85
C THR A 26 6.03 86.16 -18.76
N HIS A 27 6.36 86.64 -17.56
CA HIS A 27 6.71 85.78 -16.43
C HIS A 27 5.50 85.00 -15.90
N LEU A 28 4.34 85.65 -15.76
CA LEU A 28 3.08 84.98 -15.37
C LEU A 28 2.62 83.94 -16.41
N LEU A 29 2.77 84.24 -17.70
CA LEU A 29 2.48 83.28 -18.77
C LEU A 29 3.45 82.09 -18.73
N SER A 30 4.74 82.34 -18.53
CA SER A 30 5.77 81.29 -18.40
C SER A 30 5.53 80.40 -17.17
N TYR A 31 5.13 81.02 -16.04
CA TYR A 31 4.77 80.32 -14.81
C TYR A 31 3.50 79.46 -15.00
N GLY A 32 2.44 80.01 -15.60
CA GLY A 32 1.21 79.24 -15.88
C GLY A 32 1.43 78.07 -16.84
N ILE A 33 2.31 78.22 -17.83
CA ILE A 33 2.71 77.11 -18.73
C ILE A 33 3.51 76.05 -17.96
N ALA A 34 4.39 76.46 -17.05
CA ALA A 34 5.16 75.54 -16.20
C ALA A 34 4.25 74.76 -15.25
N GLU A 35 3.31 75.41 -14.56
CA GLU A 35 2.32 74.74 -13.70
C GLU A 35 1.43 73.77 -14.49
N ARG A 36 0.94 74.17 -15.67
CA ARG A 36 0.16 73.28 -16.53
C ARG A 36 0.97 72.04 -16.91
N ARG A 37 2.26 72.19 -17.28
CA ARG A 37 3.14 71.06 -17.60
C ARG A 37 3.40 70.15 -16.40
N LEU A 38 3.59 70.72 -15.20
CA LEU A 38 3.77 69.95 -13.98
C LEU A 38 2.50 69.17 -13.61
N ASN A 39 1.33 69.80 -13.70
CA ASN A 39 0.04 69.17 -13.44
C ASN A 39 -0.27 68.04 -14.44
N GLU A 40 -0.02 68.26 -15.74
CA GLU A 40 -0.19 67.18 -16.74
C GLU A 40 0.81 66.04 -16.54
N ARG A 41 2.05 66.35 -16.13
CA ARG A 41 3.02 65.31 -15.77
C ARG A 41 2.57 64.51 -14.55
N GLN A 42 2.03 65.16 -13.51
CA GLN A 42 1.47 64.47 -12.34
C GLN A 42 0.29 63.58 -12.72
N ARG A 43 -0.61 64.07 -13.60
CA ARG A 43 -1.73 63.27 -14.11
C ARG A 43 -1.24 62.06 -14.90
N LEU A 44 -0.21 62.21 -15.75
CA LEU A 44 0.37 61.11 -16.51
C LEU A 44 0.98 60.04 -15.59
N VAL A 45 1.68 60.45 -14.54
CA VAL A 45 2.22 59.53 -13.52
C VAL A 45 1.10 58.78 -12.80
N LEU A 46 0.01 59.45 -12.42
CA LEU A 46 -1.14 58.80 -11.77
C LEU A 46 -1.83 57.78 -12.68
N ARG A 47 -1.98 58.08 -13.98
CA ARG A 47 -2.51 57.12 -14.95
C ARG A 47 -1.58 55.90 -15.09
N SER A 48 -0.27 56.13 -15.18
CA SER A 48 0.73 55.06 -15.23
C SER A 48 0.64 54.17 -13.99
N ARG A 49 0.51 54.76 -12.80
CA ARG A 49 0.32 54.04 -11.53
C ARG A 49 -0.90 53.13 -11.56
N ASN A 50 -2.06 53.68 -11.92
CA ASN A 50 -3.31 52.93 -12.01
C ASN A 50 -3.20 51.78 -13.01
N MET A 51 -2.52 51.99 -14.15
CA MET A 51 -2.29 50.92 -15.13
C MET A 51 -1.37 49.82 -14.57
N SER A 52 -0.24 50.19 -13.96
CA SER A 52 0.64 49.20 -13.33
C SER A 52 -0.05 48.40 -12.22
N GLU A 53 -0.94 49.04 -11.45
CA GLU A 53 -1.75 48.37 -10.42
C GLU A 53 -2.72 47.37 -11.05
N ASN A 54 -3.50 47.79 -12.04
CA ASN A 54 -4.49 46.94 -12.71
C ASN A 54 -3.85 45.70 -13.35
N VAL A 55 -2.70 45.87 -14.01
CA VAL A 55 -1.99 44.78 -14.68
C VAL A 55 -1.47 43.75 -13.66
N VAL A 56 -0.90 44.23 -12.55
CA VAL A 56 -0.42 43.35 -11.47
C VAL A 56 -1.57 42.63 -10.79
N LEU A 57 -2.69 43.30 -10.55
CA LEU A 57 -3.89 42.69 -9.97
C LEU A 57 -4.46 41.60 -10.88
N TYR A 58 -4.61 41.87 -12.18
CA TYR A 58 -5.08 40.90 -13.16
C TYR A 58 -4.16 39.68 -13.23
N ALA A 59 -2.85 39.90 -13.27
CA ALA A 59 -1.88 38.83 -13.23
C ALA A 59 -1.95 38.00 -11.94
N SER A 60 -2.18 38.64 -10.79
CA SER A 60 -2.31 37.95 -9.51
C SER A 60 -3.48 36.97 -9.48
N GLU A 61 -4.60 37.28 -10.16
CA GLU A 61 -5.75 36.37 -10.26
C GLU A 61 -5.44 35.14 -11.12
N GLN A 62 -4.75 35.32 -12.25
CA GLN A 62 -4.30 34.20 -13.07
C GLN A 62 -3.31 33.31 -12.33
N ILE A 63 -2.38 33.92 -11.62
CA ILE A 63 -1.35 33.22 -10.84
C ILE A 63 -2.00 32.40 -9.76
N THR A 64 -2.96 32.92 -9.00
CA THR A 64 -3.69 32.16 -7.98
C THR A 64 -4.23 30.84 -8.55
N ASN A 65 -4.89 30.87 -9.71
CA ASN A 65 -5.38 29.66 -10.38
C ASN A 65 -4.28 28.70 -10.84
N LYS A 66 -3.11 29.22 -11.24
CA LYS A 66 -1.95 28.41 -11.63
C LYS A 66 -1.23 27.82 -10.42
N LEU A 67 -1.14 28.55 -9.31
CA LEU A 67 -0.55 28.12 -8.05
C LEU A 67 -1.34 26.94 -7.48
N TYR A 68 -2.67 26.98 -7.56
CA TYR A 68 -3.52 25.84 -7.21
C TYR A 68 -3.35 24.63 -8.14
N LYS A 69 -2.53 24.69 -9.20
CA LYS A 69 -2.15 23.52 -10.02
C LYS A 69 -0.73 23.03 -9.72
N LEU A 70 0.02 23.73 -8.87
CA LEU A 70 1.39 23.34 -8.53
C LEU A 70 1.41 22.27 -7.46
N ARG A 71 2.17 21.20 -7.72
CA ARG A 71 2.34 20.05 -6.82
C ARG A 71 3.54 20.20 -5.87
N SER A 72 4.48 21.09 -6.18
CA SER A 72 5.73 21.23 -5.44
C SER A 72 6.09 22.71 -5.27
N PRO A 73 6.68 23.08 -4.13
CA PRO A 73 7.12 24.44 -3.88
C PRO A 73 8.49 24.75 -4.54
N SER A 74 8.96 23.99 -5.52
CA SER A 74 10.24 24.31 -6.17
C SER A 74 10.19 25.68 -6.88
N PRO A 75 11.19 26.55 -6.67
CA PRO A 75 11.28 27.84 -7.36
C PRO A 75 11.14 27.71 -8.88
N ARG A 76 10.28 28.55 -9.48
CA ARG A 76 9.93 28.49 -10.90
C ARG A 76 9.42 29.83 -11.43
N ALA A 77 9.75 30.18 -12.67
CA ALA A 77 9.18 31.31 -13.38
C ALA A 77 7.87 30.94 -14.10
N PHE A 78 6.90 31.86 -14.14
CA PHE A 78 5.73 31.73 -15.01
C PHE A 78 6.03 32.31 -16.40
N LEU A 79 6.87 31.60 -17.15
CA LEU A 79 7.35 31.98 -18.50
C LEU A 79 7.18 30.82 -19.49
N GLY A 80 7.40 31.08 -20.79
CA GLY A 80 7.29 30.06 -21.84
C GLY A 80 5.89 29.43 -21.92
N ALA A 81 5.81 28.10 -21.88
CA ALA A 81 4.53 27.38 -21.89
C ALA A 81 3.65 27.67 -20.65
N ASN A 82 4.24 28.19 -19.57
CA ASN A 82 3.56 28.55 -18.32
C ASN A 82 3.29 30.06 -18.20
N ALA A 83 3.56 30.86 -19.25
CA ALA A 83 3.47 32.31 -19.25
C ALA A 83 2.08 32.84 -18.88
N LEU A 84 2.05 33.97 -18.18
CA LEU A 84 0.82 34.72 -17.90
C LEU A 84 0.25 35.29 -19.18
N THR A 85 -1.07 35.22 -19.34
CA THR A 85 -1.74 35.88 -20.46
C THR A 85 -1.82 37.37 -20.11
N PRO A 86 -1.30 38.27 -20.95
CA PRO A 86 -1.43 39.70 -20.70
C PRO A 86 -2.91 40.08 -20.64
N THR A 87 -3.22 41.19 -19.95
CA THR A 87 -4.54 41.81 -20.01
C THR A 87 -4.95 42.01 -21.48
N PRO A 88 -6.22 41.79 -21.83
CA PRO A 88 -6.71 41.98 -23.20
C PRO A 88 -6.29 43.33 -23.79
N ASP A 89 -5.90 43.32 -25.07
CA ASP A 89 -5.30 44.49 -25.74
C ASP A 89 -6.25 45.70 -25.79
N ASP A 90 -7.57 45.48 -25.79
CA ASP A 90 -8.61 46.51 -25.72
C ASP A 90 -8.63 47.26 -24.38
N VAL A 91 -8.21 46.60 -23.30
CA VAL A 91 -8.07 47.20 -21.96
C VAL A 91 -6.73 47.96 -21.84
N LEU A 92 -5.68 47.49 -22.51
CA LEU A 92 -4.34 48.08 -22.46
C LEU A 92 -4.15 49.26 -23.42
N THR A 93 -4.90 49.27 -24.53
CA THR A 93 -4.86 50.33 -25.53
C THR A 93 -5.61 51.55 -25.01
N THR A 94 -4.87 52.63 -24.74
CA THR A 94 -5.44 53.91 -24.33
C THR A 94 -4.91 55.04 -25.21
N GLU A 95 -5.39 56.27 -25.03
CA GLU A 95 -4.80 57.46 -25.67
C GLU A 95 -3.30 57.63 -25.31
N PHE A 96 -2.83 57.04 -24.21
CA PHE A 96 -1.50 57.25 -23.65
C PHE A 96 -0.60 56.00 -23.62
N SER A 97 -1.09 54.82 -24.01
CA SER A 97 -0.35 53.55 -23.92
C SER A 97 -0.82 52.53 -24.96
N THR A 98 0.10 51.66 -25.39
CA THR A 98 -0.22 50.45 -26.17
C THR A 98 0.11 49.19 -25.35
N PRO A 99 -0.31 47.99 -25.78
CA PRO A 99 0.04 46.73 -25.09
C PRO A 99 1.56 46.53 -24.90
N ASP A 100 2.39 47.02 -25.81
CA ASP A 100 3.86 46.93 -25.73
C ASP A 100 4.47 47.82 -24.62
N ASP A 101 3.75 48.82 -24.14
CA ASP A 101 4.20 49.71 -23.06
C ASP A 101 3.98 49.09 -21.66
N VAL A 102 3.40 47.89 -21.59
CA VAL A 102 3.07 47.17 -20.36
C VAL A 102 3.82 45.84 -20.30
N GLU A 103 4.40 45.54 -19.14
CA GLU A 103 5.09 44.26 -18.89
C GLU A 103 4.65 43.68 -17.55
N VAL A 104 4.51 42.36 -17.49
CA VAL A 104 4.29 41.62 -16.25
C VAL A 104 5.21 40.41 -16.15
N ARG A 105 5.73 40.15 -14.95
CA ARG A 105 6.55 38.97 -14.63
C ARG A 105 6.12 38.43 -13.26
N ALA A 106 6.16 37.11 -13.15
CA ALA A 106 5.98 36.45 -11.86
C ALA A 106 6.77 35.15 -11.80
N GLY A 107 7.14 34.76 -10.60
CA GLY A 107 7.76 33.47 -10.32
C GLY A 107 7.63 33.13 -8.85
N LEU A 108 7.69 31.84 -8.55
CA LEU A 108 7.88 31.34 -7.19
C LEU A 108 9.38 31.45 -6.87
N THR A 109 9.77 32.40 -6.03
CA THR A 109 11.19 32.79 -5.86
C THR A 109 11.87 32.15 -4.66
N SER A 110 11.10 31.70 -3.68
CA SER A 110 11.63 31.07 -2.47
C SER A 110 10.61 30.13 -1.86
N THR A 111 11.12 29.18 -1.09
CA THR A 111 10.35 28.16 -0.38
C THR A 111 11.01 27.87 0.95
N SER A 112 10.26 28.00 2.03
CA SER A 112 10.68 27.42 3.30
C SER A 112 10.52 25.89 3.21
N GLY A 113 11.39 25.12 3.86
CA GLY A 113 11.03 23.75 4.22
C GLY A 113 9.76 23.73 5.08
N LEU A 114 9.29 22.54 5.47
CA LEU A 114 8.21 22.45 6.46
C LEU A 114 8.68 23.07 7.78
N VAL A 115 7.95 24.10 8.24
CA VAL A 115 8.21 24.78 9.51
C VAL A 115 6.95 24.75 10.35
N TYR A 116 7.06 24.34 11.61
CA TYR A 116 5.96 24.40 12.57
C TYR A 116 5.76 25.84 13.06
N LEU A 117 4.55 26.37 12.88
CA LEU A 117 4.17 27.70 13.35
C LEU A 117 3.66 27.61 14.80
N ASP A 118 4.49 27.91 15.80
CA ASP A 118 4.08 27.84 17.22
C ASP A 118 2.95 28.84 17.54
N PRO A 119 1.77 28.39 18.02
CA PRO A 119 0.69 29.27 18.48
C PRO A 119 1.04 30.15 19.68
N ASN A 120 2.04 29.77 20.49
CA ASN A 120 2.45 30.53 21.65
C ASN A 120 3.39 31.71 21.30
N ASP A 121 3.92 31.73 20.07
CA ASP A 121 4.68 32.85 19.56
C ASP A 121 3.74 34.01 19.18
N ALA A 122 3.98 35.18 19.76
CA ALA A 122 3.21 36.40 19.49
C ALA A 122 3.23 36.80 18.01
N ALA A 123 4.28 36.45 17.26
CA ALA A 123 4.37 36.68 15.81
C ALA A 123 3.30 35.91 15.02
N ASN A 124 2.81 34.79 15.57
CA ASN A 124 1.82 33.92 14.94
C ASN A 124 0.39 34.13 15.46
N ALA A 125 0.16 35.07 16.38
CA ALA A 125 -1.14 35.25 17.04
C ALA A 125 -2.31 35.50 16.05
N THR A 126 -2.03 36.19 14.94
CA THR A 126 -3.00 36.47 13.87
C THR A 126 -2.83 35.55 12.66
N ASN A 127 -1.85 34.65 12.66
CA ASN A 127 -1.58 33.76 11.54
C ASN A 127 -2.67 32.68 11.48
N PRO A 128 -3.47 32.61 10.39
CA PRO A 128 -4.51 31.60 10.24
C PRO A 128 -3.96 30.18 10.18
N ASN A 129 -2.66 29.98 10.00
CA ASN A 129 -2.01 28.66 9.95
C ASN A 129 -1.25 28.32 11.25
N ALA A 130 -1.32 29.14 12.31
CA ALA A 130 -0.67 28.85 13.59
C ALA A 130 -1.10 27.49 14.18
N GLY A 131 -0.13 26.68 14.62
CA GLY A 131 -0.33 25.32 15.14
C GLY A 131 -0.22 24.23 14.07
N LEU A 132 0.29 24.57 12.88
CA LEU A 132 0.45 23.68 11.74
C LEU A 132 1.87 23.79 11.20
N GLN A 133 2.31 22.72 10.55
CA GLN A 133 3.49 22.71 9.71
C GLN A 133 3.14 23.21 8.32
N VAL A 134 3.92 24.18 7.86
CA VAL A 134 3.69 24.85 6.60
C VAL A 134 5.01 25.06 5.87
N SER A 135 5.00 24.78 4.57
CA SER A 135 6.02 25.26 3.64
C SER A 135 5.46 26.49 2.95
N ASN A 136 6.05 27.65 3.26
CA ASN A 136 5.65 28.93 2.71
C ASN A 136 6.52 29.24 1.50
N SER A 137 5.88 29.50 0.37
CA SER A 137 6.52 29.98 -0.85
C SER A 137 6.11 31.40 -1.15
N THR A 138 7.08 32.21 -1.56
CA THR A 138 6.84 33.60 -1.95
C THR A 138 6.73 33.71 -3.48
N VAL A 139 5.70 34.42 -3.94
CA VAL A 139 5.44 34.66 -5.36
C VAL A 139 5.31 36.17 -5.61
N PRO A 140 6.41 36.87 -5.95
CA PRO A 140 6.34 38.24 -6.41
C PRO A 140 5.69 38.31 -7.80
N VAL A 141 4.71 39.21 -7.94
CA VAL A 141 4.12 39.62 -9.21
C VAL A 141 4.53 41.06 -9.45
N ILE A 142 5.39 41.28 -10.44
CA ILE A 142 5.92 42.61 -10.76
C ILE A 142 5.34 43.09 -12.10
N GLY A 143 4.96 44.36 -12.14
CA GLY A 143 4.43 45.00 -13.34
C GLY A 143 5.12 46.31 -13.63
N LYS A 144 5.22 46.63 -14.92
CA LYS A 144 5.70 47.90 -15.46
C LYS A 144 4.61 48.47 -16.38
N SER A 145 4.38 49.77 -16.28
CA SER A 145 3.58 50.52 -17.25
C SER A 145 4.34 51.77 -17.68
N THR A 146 4.37 52.04 -18.98
CA THR A 146 4.85 53.30 -19.56
C THR A 146 3.67 54.03 -20.19
N MET A 147 3.54 55.33 -19.92
CA MET A 147 2.54 56.19 -20.56
C MET A 147 3.20 57.37 -21.24
N ARG A 148 2.69 57.74 -22.41
CA ARG A 148 3.27 58.74 -23.30
C ARG A 148 2.28 59.87 -23.55
N HIS A 149 2.74 61.12 -23.44
CA HIS A 149 1.95 62.29 -23.77
C HIS A 149 2.79 63.27 -24.58
N ALA A 150 2.29 63.67 -25.75
CA ALA A 150 3.03 64.45 -26.74
C ALA A 150 3.70 65.74 -26.18
N ALA A 151 3.06 66.41 -25.22
CA ALA A 151 3.58 67.67 -24.64
C ALA A 151 4.48 67.55 -23.40
N VAL A 152 4.49 66.41 -22.67
CA VAL A 152 5.22 66.25 -21.40
C VAL A 152 6.17 65.07 -21.36
N GLY A 153 6.21 64.25 -22.43
CA GLY A 153 7.08 63.08 -22.55
C GLY A 153 6.45 61.83 -21.98
N GLU A 154 7.28 60.96 -21.39
CA GLU A 154 6.87 59.65 -20.88
C GLU A 154 6.98 59.57 -19.35
N ALA A 155 6.08 58.82 -18.74
CA ALA A 155 6.13 58.44 -17.34
C ALA A 155 6.09 56.92 -17.24
N THR A 156 7.00 56.32 -16.48
CA THR A 156 7.02 54.87 -16.22
C THR A 156 6.90 54.60 -14.74
N THR A 157 6.03 53.66 -14.37
CA THR A 157 5.79 53.25 -12.98
C THR A 157 5.91 51.74 -12.86
N TYR A 158 6.29 51.30 -11.66
CA TYR A 158 6.50 49.89 -11.36
C TYR A 158 5.77 49.53 -10.07
N ALA A 159 5.15 48.36 -10.05
CA ALA A 159 4.39 47.86 -8.91
C ALA A 159 4.76 46.40 -8.62
N GLU A 160 4.66 46.03 -7.34
CA GLU A 160 4.81 44.67 -6.85
C GLU A 160 3.56 44.28 -6.04
N GLN A 161 2.96 43.15 -6.40
CA GLN A 161 2.05 42.40 -5.54
C GLN A 161 2.76 41.15 -5.06
N LYS A 162 2.93 41.03 -3.75
CA LYS A 162 3.50 39.83 -3.12
C LYS A 162 2.38 38.88 -2.76
N LEU A 163 2.45 37.65 -3.27
CA LEU A 163 1.60 36.53 -2.87
C LEU A 163 2.41 35.54 -2.05
N GLU A 164 1.73 34.82 -1.16
CA GLU A 164 2.29 33.71 -0.41
C GLU A 164 1.43 32.48 -0.64
N VAL A 165 2.07 31.34 -0.89
CA VAL A 165 1.43 30.03 -0.93
C VAL A 165 1.91 29.23 0.25
N ALA A 166 0.98 28.82 1.08
CA ALA A 166 1.19 27.89 2.17
C ALA A 166 0.83 26.48 1.67
N MET A 167 1.84 25.61 1.59
CA MET A 167 1.67 24.18 1.34
C MET A 167 1.67 23.44 2.67
N MET A 168 0.67 22.60 2.90
CA MET A 168 0.39 21.97 4.19
C MET A 168 0.19 20.48 3.98
N PRO A 169 1.00 19.61 4.60
CA PRO A 169 0.77 18.18 4.61
C PRO A 169 -0.61 17.88 5.19
N LEU A 170 -1.42 17.04 4.53
CA LEU A 170 -2.80 16.83 4.93
C LEU A 170 -2.94 15.94 6.17
N PHE A 171 -2.00 15.01 6.38
CA PHE A 171 -2.08 14.08 7.51
C PHE A 171 -1.65 14.70 8.84
N GLN A 172 -1.16 15.93 8.87
CA GLN A 172 -0.91 16.64 10.12
C GLN A 172 -2.18 16.95 10.93
N PHE A 173 -3.36 16.89 10.30
CA PHE A 173 -4.64 17.08 10.98
C PHE A 173 -5.07 15.76 11.61
N ALA A 174 -5.49 15.76 12.88
CA ALA A 174 -6.16 14.61 13.48
C ALA A 174 -7.45 14.29 12.73
N ILE A 175 -8.20 15.34 12.35
CA ILE A 175 -9.43 15.24 11.58
C ILE A 175 -9.48 16.35 10.54
N PHE A 176 -9.64 16.00 9.27
CA PHE A 176 -9.83 16.93 8.16
C PHE A 176 -11.07 16.56 7.35
N TYR A 177 -11.96 17.52 7.10
CA TYR A 177 -13.14 17.30 6.25
C TYR A 177 -13.21 18.33 5.13
N ASN A 178 -13.23 17.87 3.88
CA ASN A 178 -13.51 18.72 2.72
C ASN A 178 -15.00 19.12 2.64
N MET A 179 -15.87 18.28 3.21
CA MET A 179 -17.31 18.53 3.41
C MET A 179 -17.55 19.14 4.80
N ASP A 180 -18.81 19.28 5.20
CA ASP A 180 -19.16 19.67 6.57
C ASP A 180 -18.75 18.60 7.57
N LEU A 181 -18.26 19.06 8.71
CA LEU A 181 -17.75 18.22 9.78
C LEU A 181 -18.80 18.06 10.86
N GLU A 182 -19.23 16.83 11.10
CA GLU A 182 -20.29 16.54 12.06
C GLU A 182 -19.78 15.72 13.25
N PHE A 183 -20.09 16.15 14.47
CA PHE A 183 -19.93 15.37 15.69
C PHE A 183 -21.30 15.19 16.36
N GLY A 184 -21.64 13.94 16.62
CA GLY A 184 -22.82 13.52 17.38
C GLY A 184 -22.56 12.21 18.13
N PRO A 185 -21.47 12.09 18.91
CA PRO A 185 -21.06 10.82 19.49
C PRO A 185 -22.04 10.37 20.57
N GLY A 186 -22.34 9.07 20.61
CA GLY A 186 -22.98 8.44 21.78
C GLY A 186 -22.02 8.39 22.98
N PRO A 187 -20.84 7.73 22.88
CA PRO A 187 -19.84 7.68 23.96
C PRO A 187 -18.99 8.95 24.11
N ASN A 188 -18.22 9.05 25.21
CA ASN A 188 -17.24 10.12 25.41
C ASN A 188 -16.16 10.12 24.30
N MET A 189 -15.72 11.30 23.87
CA MET A 189 -14.71 11.44 22.82
C MET A 189 -13.69 12.52 23.20
N THR A 190 -12.41 12.15 23.21
CA THR A 190 -11.30 13.08 23.33
C THR A 190 -10.51 13.03 22.03
N ILE A 191 -10.40 14.17 21.34
CA ILE A 191 -9.67 14.31 20.09
C ILE A 191 -8.37 15.04 20.40
N SER A 192 -7.25 14.40 20.06
CA SER A 192 -5.93 15.02 20.15
C SER A 192 -5.32 15.30 18.79
N GLY A 193 -4.82 16.52 18.60
CA GLY A 193 -4.31 17.04 17.33
C GLY A 193 -5.26 17.99 16.60
N PRO A 194 -4.76 18.72 15.59
CA PRO A 194 -5.52 19.77 14.91
C PRO A 194 -6.73 19.24 14.13
N VAL A 195 -7.81 20.02 14.10
CA VAL A 195 -9.04 19.68 13.37
C VAL A 195 -9.40 20.80 12.38
N HIS A 196 -9.76 20.42 11.15
CA HIS A 196 -10.17 21.36 10.11
C HIS A 196 -11.37 20.87 9.30
N THR A 197 -12.22 21.80 8.86
CA THR A 197 -13.22 21.55 7.83
C THR A 197 -13.32 22.71 6.84
N ASN A 198 -13.41 22.37 5.55
CA ASN A 198 -13.74 23.31 4.48
C ASN A 198 -15.23 23.70 4.47
N GLY A 199 -16.07 22.91 5.14
CA GLY A 199 -17.49 23.15 5.35
C GLY A 199 -17.81 23.76 6.72
N ASP A 200 -19.06 23.60 7.14
CA ASP A 200 -19.54 23.97 8.47
C ASP A 200 -19.06 22.96 9.51
N PHE A 201 -18.66 23.46 10.68
CA PHE A 201 -18.38 22.61 11.83
C PHE A 201 -19.63 22.50 12.69
N ILE A 202 -20.18 21.29 12.75
CA ILE A 202 -21.41 20.96 13.45
C ILE A 202 -21.04 19.99 14.55
N SER A 203 -21.08 20.42 15.81
CA SER A 203 -20.71 19.53 16.92
C SER A 203 -21.66 19.67 18.09
N ARG A 204 -22.30 18.56 18.47
CA ARG A 204 -23.15 18.49 19.66
C ARG A 204 -23.20 17.09 20.28
N ILE A 205 -23.71 17.03 21.50
CA ILE A 205 -24.11 15.78 22.16
C ILE A 205 -25.61 15.57 21.96
N GLN A 206 -26.01 14.32 21.68
CA GLN A 206 -27.40 13.94 21.45
C GLN A 206 -28.30 14.37 22.62
N THR A 207 -29.52 14.82 22.33
CA THR A 207 -30.50 15.21 23.35
C THR A 207 -30.75 14.05 24.32
N GLY A 208 -30.67 14.32 25.63
CA GLY A 208 -30.79 13.30 26.69
C GLY A 208 -29.49 12.64 27.13
N PHE A 209 -28.35 12.89 26.46
CA PHE A 209 -27.04 12.33 26.81
C PHE A 209 -26.14 13.36 27.52
N GLY A 210 -25.37 12.89 28.52
CA GLY A 210 -24.45 13.71 29.34
C GLY A 210 -22.96 13.55 28.98
N ASN A 211 -22.66 12.87 27.87
CA ASN A 211 -21.30 12.56 27.43
C ASN A 211 -20.49 13.82 27.09
N THR A 212 -19.16 13.70 27.08
CA THR A 212 -18.23 14.81 26.82
C THR A 212 -17.54 14.70 25.47
N ILE A 213 -17.43 15.83 24.76
CA ILE A 213 -16.52 16.00 23.61
C ILE A 213 -15.42 16.98 24.02
N ARG A 214 -14.16 16.59 23.85
CA ARG A 214 -13.00 17.46 24.16
C ARG A 214 -12.06 17.53 22.96
N PHE A 215 -11.72 18.76 22.56
CA PHE A 215 -10.64 19.05 21.63
C PHE A 215 -9.42 19.58 22.40
N THR A 216 -8.30 18.86 22.31
CA THR A 216 -7.07 19.25 23.02
C THR A 216 -6.20 20.24 22.24
N ASP A 217 -6.43 20.37 20.94
CA ASP A 217 -5.67 21.24 20.03
C ASP A 217 -6.62 22.11 19.20
N ARG A 218 -6.04 22.86 18.26
CA ARG A 218 -6.73 23.82 17.41
C ARG A 218 -7.84 23.18 16.57
N VAL A 219 -8.99 23.84 16.50
CA VAL A 219 -10.17 23.48 15.68
C VAL A 219 -10.54 24.64 14.77
N THR A 220 -10.67 24.37 13.47
CA THR A 220 -11.01 25.39 12.47
C THR A 220 -12.06 24.97 11.45
N SER A 221 -12.84 25.94 11.00
CA SER A 221 -13.81 25.80 9.91
C SER A 221 -13.68 26.96 8.93
N ALA A 222 -13.72 26.69 7.63
CA ALA A 222 -13.77 27.72 6.61
C ALA A 222 -15.14 28.42 6.51
N LYS A 223 -16.18 27.87 7.16
CA LYS A 223 -17.53 28.43 7.25
C LYS A 223 -17.92 28.68 8.72
N GLY A 224 -19.12 28.25 9.14
CA GLY A 224 -19.68 28.51 10.46
C GLY A 224 -19.42 27.38 11.47
N PHE A 225 -19.62 27.71 12.75
CA PHE A 225 -19.72 26.72 13.82
C PHE A 225 -21.14 26.71 14.38
N TYR A 226 -21.74 25.52 14.49
CA TYR A 226 -23.10 25.31 14.96
C TYR A 226 -23.19 24.18 15.98
N ALA A 227 -23.87 24.46 17.11
CA ALA A 227 -24.11 23.47 18.15
C ALA A 227 -25.39 22.64 17.91
N ASN A 228 -26.10 22.85 16.79
CA ASN A 228 -27.34 22.14 16.46
C ASN A 228 -27.09 21.16 15.29
N THR A 229 -27.20 19.83 15.49
CA THR A 229 -27.06 18.87 14.37
C THR A 229 -28.23 18.91 13.42
N ALA A 230 -29.35 19.54 13.81
CA ALA A 230 -30.43 19.81 12.88
C ALA A 230 -30.10 20.97 11.90
N HIS A 231 -28.90 21.57 11.97
CA HIS A 231 -28.48 22.64 11.07
C HIS A 231 -28.57 22.23 9.59
N ARG A 232 -28.24 20.97 9.26
CA ARG A 232 -28.35 20.42 7.90
C ARG A 232 -29.69 19.72 7.60
N GLY A 233 -30.57 19.62 8.60
CA GLY A 233 -31.88 18.97 8.51
C GLY A 233 -32.22 18.16 9.77
N PRO A 234 -33.49 17.77 9.99
CA PRO A 234 -33.90 17.03 11.18
C PRO A 234 -33.07 15.76 11.38
N THR A 235 -32.61 15.52 12.61
CA THR A 235 -31.90 14.29 12.98
C THR A 235 -32.90 13.24 13.42
N TYR A 236 -32.78 12.00 12.93
CA TYR A 236 -33.67 10.90 13.34
C TYR A 236 -32.99 10.00 14.37
N MET A 237 -33.74 9.65 15.41
CA MET A 237 -33.29 8.81 16.53
C MET A 237 -33.55 7.32 16.28
N ALA A 238 -33.01 6.49 17.17
CA ALA A 238 -33.05 5.03 17.10
C ALA A 238 -34.46 4.42 17.13
N ASP A 239 -35.35 5.07 17.88
CA ASP A 239 -36.78 4.78 18.04
C ASP A 239 -37.62 5.33 16.89
N GLY A 240 -37.05 6.24 16.11
CA GLY A 240 -37.69 6.88 14.98
C GLY A 240 -38.15 8.31 15.20
N ASP A 241 -37.94 8.85 16.40
CA ASP A 241 -38.32 10.22 16.71
C ASP A 241 -37.41 11.23 16.01
N VAL A 242 -37.95 12.42 15.79
CA VAL A 242 -37.24 13.54 15.16
C VAL A 242 -36.67 14.47 16.23
N ASP A 243 -35.36 14.63 16.26
CA ASP A 243 -34.70 15.71 17.00
C ASP A 243 -34.49 16.91 16.08
N ASN A 244 -35.32 17.93 16.32
CA ASN A 244 -35.28 19.23 15.68
C ASN A 244 -35.03 20.37 16.69
N GLY A 245 -34.62 20.04 17.92
CA GLY A 245 -34.53 20.96 19.04
C GLY A 245 -33.17 21.70 19.16
N PRO A 246 -33.05 22.68 20.07
CA PRO A 246 -31.83 23.48 20.29
C PRO A 246 -30.62 22.70 20.89
N GLY A 247 -30.67 21.35 20.96
CA GLY A 247 -29.54 20.47 21.28
C GLY A 247 -29.46 19.94 22.72
N GLY A 248 -28.56 18.97 22.96
CA GLY A 248 -28.43 18.21 24.22
C GLY A 248 -27.74 18.92 25.41
N THR A 249 -27.54 18.20 26.52
CA THR A 249 -27.12 18.77 27.82
C THR A 249 -25.65 18.60 28.16
N GLY A 250 -24.93 17.66 27.54
CA GLY A 250 -23.52 17.40 27.86
C GLY A 250 -22.54 18.52 27.42
N PRO A 251 -21.31 18.54 27.97
CA PRO A 251 -20.32 19.59 27.72
C PRO A 251 -19.45 19.36 26.47
N LEU A 252 -19.11 20.47 25.78
CA LEU A 252 -18.21 20.51 24.62
C LEU A 252 -17.04 21.46 24.90
N TYR A 253 -15.85 20.91 25.10
CA TYR A 253 -14.66 21.63 25.54
C TYR A 253 -13.68 21.91 24.41
N PHE A 254 -13.16 23.14 24.39
CA PHE A 254 -11.98 23.54 23.63
C PHE A 254 -10.89 23.99 24.61
N ARG A 255 -9.66 23.47 24.43
CA ARG A 255 -8.50 23.83 25.25
C ARG A 255 -7.83 25.09 24.70
N LYS A 256 -7.42 26.02 25.58
CA LYS A 256 -6.47 27.09 25.21
C LYS A 256 -5.03 26.57 25.31
N PRO A 257 -4.07 27.01 24.47
CA PRO A 257 -2.72 26.43 24.43
C PRO A 257 -2.00 26.36 25.79
N SER A 258 -2.23 27.34 26.66
CA SER A 258 -1.61 27.45 27.99
C SER A 258 -2.24 26.59 29.11
N GLU A 259 -3.33 25.86 28.85
CA GLU A 259 -3.97 24.96 29.83
C GLU A 259 -3.41 23.53 29.77
N SER A 260 -3.60 22.73 30.83
CA SER A 260 -3.29 21.29 30.77
C SER A 260 -4.21 20.54 29.79
N ILE A 261 -3.79 19.37 29.30
CA ILE A 261 -4.54 18.57 28.30
C ILE A 261 -5.94 18.17 28.81
N SER A 262 -6.09 17.95 30.12
CA SER A 262 -7.38 17.66 30.77
C SER A 262 -8.25 18.91 30.99
N GLY A 263 -7.73 20.10 30.73
CA GLY A 263 -8.41 21.39 30.83
C GLY A 263 -9.42 21.65 29.70
N GLY A 264 -9.78 22.93 29.52
CA GLY A 264 -10.73 23.40 28.51
C GLY A 264 -11.98 24.05 29.08
N THR A 265 -12.52 25.02 28.34
CA THR A 265 -13.77 25.74 28.69
C THR A 265 -14.92 25.28 27.80
N SER A 266 -16.06 24.93 28.42
CA SER A 266 -17.25 24.51 27.66
C SER A 266 -17.81 25.68 26.84
N ILE A 267 -18.14 25.41 25.57
CA ILE A 267 -18.77 26.41 24.71
C ILE A 267 -20.19 26.74 25.18
N LYS A 268 -20.88 25.76 25.79
CA LYS A 268 -22.16 25.99 26.45
C LYS A 268 -21.92 26.78 27.74
N SER A 269 -22.64 27.89 27.93
CA SER A 269 -22.56 28.65 29.16
C SER A 269 -23.23 27.92 30.32
N SER A 270 -22.93 28.32 31.56
CA SER A 270 -23.63 27.84 32.76
C SER A 270 -25.14 28.14 32.74
N GLY A 271 -25.55 29.20 32.03
CA GLY A 271 -26.95 29.53 31.77
C GLY A 271 -27.60 28.76 30.63
N GLY A 272 -26.94 27.73 30.08
CA GLY A 272 -27.48 26.86 29.04
C GLY A 272 -27.42 27.41 27.62
N VAL A 273 -26.80 28.57 27.40
CA VAL A 273 -26.70 29.22 26.08
C VAL A 273 -25.55 28.61 25.28
N TRP A 274 -25.83 28.20 24.05
CA TRP A 274 -24.82 27.79 23.08
C TRP A 274 -24.18 29.01 22.44
N ARG A 275 -22.88 29.20 22.70
CA ARG A 275 -22.08 30.31 22.16
C ARG A 275 -21.49 29.95 20.80
N ASP A 276 -22.36 29.58 19.87
CA ASP A 276 -22.04 29.31 18.47
C ASP A 276 -22.30 30.55 17.60
N HIS A 277 -22.32 30.43 16.26
CA HIS A 277 -22.58 31.55 15.35
C HIS A 277 -23.97 32.20 15.53
N LYS A 278 -24.93 31.48 16.12
CA LYS A 278 -26.26 31.99 16.45
C LYS A 278 -26.35 32.60 17.84
N TRP A 279 -25.38 32.30 18.73
CA TRP A 279 -25.30 32.80 20.10
C TRP A 279 -26.61 32.62 20.90
N GLY A 280 -27.23 31.44 20.78
CA GLY A 280 -28.52 31.12 21.42
C GLY A 280 -29.77 31.64 20.70
N GLY A 281 -29.61 32.39 19.61
CA GLY A 281 -30.71 32.81 18.72
C GLY A 281 -31.11 31.73 17.70
N THR A 282 -32.10 32.05 16.86
CA THR A 282 -32.57 31.15 15.78
C THR A 282 -31.79 31.32 14.47
N SER A 283 -31.20 32.51 14.24
CA SER A 283 -30.49 32.91 13.02
C SER A 283 -29.22 33.69 13.35
N GLU A 284 -28.32 33.80 12.36
CA GLU A 284 -27.10 34.61 12.47
C GLU A 284 -27.38 36.10 12.30
N THR A 285 -26.65 36.92 13.05
CA THR A 285 -26.67 38.38 12.93
C THR A 285 -25.24 38.91 13.00
N ALA A 286 -25.00 40.12 12.50
CA ALA A 286 -23.69 40.77 12.64
C ALA A 286 -23.24 40.84 14.11
N SER A 287 -24.19 41.04 15.03
CA SER A 287 -23.95 41.04 16.47
C SER A 287 -23.54 39.66 17.01
N SER A 288 -24.25 38.58 16.66
CA SER A 288 -23.93 37.23 17.14
C SER A 288 -22.57 36.75 16.63
N LEU A 289 -22.24 37.07 15.37
CA LEU A 289 -20.94 36.75 14.77
C LEU A 289 -19.78 37.52 15.45
N SER A 290 -20.01 38.79 15.80
CA SER A 290 -19.03 39.59 16.56
C SER A 290 -18.84 39.06 17.98
N GLN A 291 -19.93 38.70 18.67
CA GLN A 291 -19.89 38.09 20.00
C GLN A 291 -19.11 36.77 19.98
N PHE A 292 -19.38 35.90 19.00
CA PHE A 292 -18.65 34.66 18.81
C PHE A 292 -17.15 34.90 18.59
N ARG A 293 -16.78 35.80 17.66
CA ARG A 293 -15.38 36.14 17.36
C ARG A 293 -14.64 36.59 18.63
N ASN A 294 -15.21 37.54 19.36
CA ASN A 294 -14.59 38.12 20.55
C ASN A 294 -14.45 37.08 21.67
N PHE A 295 -15.49 36.26 21.88
CA PHE A 295 -15.48 35.19 22.88
C PHE A 295 -14.45 34.11 22.56
N ALA A 296 -14.43 33.59 21.32
CA ALA A 296 -13.51 32.54 20.92
C ALA A 296 -12.04 33.01 20.96
N THR A 297 -11.77 34.24 20.53
CA THR A 297 -10.43 34.83 20.57
C THR A 297 -9.94 35.00 22.02
N SER A 298 -10.79 35.52 22.91
CA SER A 298 -10.41 35.77 24.32
C SER A 298 -10.36 34.51 25.18
N THR A 299 -11.31 33.58 25.01
CA THR A 299 -11.46 32.41 25.88
C THR A 299 -10.55 31.26 25.46
N TYR A 300 -10.40 31.05 24.16
CA TYR A 300 -9.64 29.93 23.60
C TYR A 300 -8.28 30.34 23.04
N ALA A 301 -7.89 31.62 23.17
CA ALA A 301 -6.65 32.17 22.60
C ALA A 301 -6.49 31.85 21.10
N GLY A 302 -7.61 31.81 20.37
CA GLY A 302 -7.64 31.46 18.96
C GLY A 302 -7.53 29.96 18.65
N ASN A 303 -7.68 29.04 19.60
CA ASN A 303 -7.76 27.60 19.26
C ASN A 303 -9.08 27.18 18.60
N LEU A 304 -10.14 28.01 18.67
CA LEU A 304 -11.36 27.82 17.88
C LEU A 304 -11.50 28.98 16.89
N ARG A 305 -11.41 28.70 15.59
CA ARG A 305 -11.54 29.73 14.52
C ARG A 305 -12.52 29.28 13.44
N THR A 306 -13.18 30.25 12.84
CA THR A 306 -14.17 30.06 11.76
C THR A 306 -13.95 31.11 10.68
N SER A 307 -14.82 31.19 9.67
CA SER A 307 -14.80 32.23 8.64
C SER A 307 -14.68 33.66 9.21
N VAL A 308 -15.29 33.95 10.36
CA VAL A 308 -15.21 35.28 11.00
C VAL A 308 -13.80 35.63 11.48
N HIS A 309 -12.88 34.67 11.54
CA HIS A 309 -11.47 34.86 11.89
C HIS A 309 -10.54 34.85 10.66
N GLY A 310 -11.09 34.79 9.44
CA GLY A 310 -10.31 34.75 8.19
C GLY A 310 -9.80 33.36 7.80
N VAL A 311 -10.36 32.29 8.38
CA VAL A 311 -10.05 30.91 7.94
C VAL A 311 -10.62 30.70 6.54
N THR A 312 -9.78 30.26 5.60
CA THR A 312 -10.15 29.91 4.23
C THR A 312 -10.14 28.40 4.04
N LYS A 313 -10.74 27.92 2.95
CA LYS A 313 -10.70 26.51 2.57
C LYS A 313 -9.26 26.09 2.23
N LEU A 314 -8.91 24.87 2.61
CA LEU A 314 -7.67 24.21 2.21
C LEU A 314 -7.98 23.26 1.05
N VAL A 315 -7.41 23.53 -0.12
CA VAL A 315 -7.79 22.84 -1.37
C VAL A 315 -6.67 21.96 -1.89
N LEU A 316 -7.04 20.86 -2.55
CA LEU A 316 -6.07 20.01 -3.23
C LEU A 316 -5.60 20.64 -4.55
N PRO A 317 -4.32 20.50 -4.91
CA PRO A 317 -3.82 20.95 -6.19
C PRO A 317 -4.52 20.27 -7.37
N ALA A 318 -4.89 21.06 -8.37
CA ALA A 318 -5.47 20.66 -9.65
C ALA A 318 -6.81 19.90 -9.55
N ILE A 319 -7.50 20.02 -8.41
CA ILE A 319 -8.83 19.47 -8.15
C ILE A 319 -9.77 20.62 -7.80
N GLY A 320 -11.01 20.57 -8.30
CA GLY A 320 -12.01 21.60 -8.01
C GLY A 320 -12.43 21.61 -6.54
N ASP A 321 -13.12 22.67 -6.12
CA ASP A 321 -13.77 22.73 -4.82
C ASP A 321 -14.89 21.69 -4.72
N TYR A 322 -15.05 21.07 -3.56
CA TYR A 322 -16.25 20.27 -3.30
C TYR A 322 -17.51 21.14 -3.42
N ASP A 323 -18.48 20.62 -4.18
CA ASP A 323 -19.79 21.23 -4.36
C ASP A 323 -20.88 20.15 -4.29
N GLU A 324 -21.72 20.25 -3.26
CA GLU A 324 -22.82 19.33 -3.00
C GLU A 324 -23.97 19.43 -4.03
N THR A 325 -23.99 20.45 -4.90
CA THR A 325 -25.13 20.72 -5.80
C THR A 325 -25.04 20.00 -7.14
N THR A 326 -23.82 19.74 -7.63
CA THR A 326 -23.56 19.14 -8.93
C THR A 326 -22.94 17.75 -8.80
N ALA A 327 -23.26 16.83 -9.73
CA ALA A 327 -22.69 15.47 -9.70
C ALA A 327 -21.15 15.46 -9.88
N GLU A 328 -20.62 16.40 -10.66
CA GLU A 328 -19.18 16.60 -10.81
C GLU A 328 -18.56 17.23 -9.56
N GLY A 329 -19.21 18.24 -8.97
CA GLY A 329 -18.79 18.88 -7.72
C GLY A 329 -18.68 17.92 -6.55
N ARG A 330 -19.58 16.92 -6.45
CA ARG A 330 -19.53 15.87 -5.43
C ARG A 330 -18.36 14.91 -5.60
N ARG A 331 -17.84 14.77 -6.82
CA ARG A 331 -16.66 13.94 -7.13
C ARG A 331 -15.35 14.63 -6.78
N ASN A 332 -15.34 15.95 -6.66
CA ASN A 332 -14.12 16.69 -6.39
C ASN A 332 -13.48 16.20 -5.08
N GLY A 333 -12.23 15.76 -5.18
CA GLY A 333 -11.52 15.05 -4.12
C GLY A 333 -11.37 13.55 -4.38
N ARG A 334 -12.40 12.83 -4.85
CA ARG A 334 -12.32 11.39 -5.16
C ARG A 334 -11.31 11.10 -6.25
N GLN A 335 -11.15 12.05 -7.16
CA GLN A 335 -10.25 11.93 -8.30
C GLN A 335 -8.81 11.56 -7.92
N ILE A 336 -8.34 11.80 -6.68
CA ILE A 336 -7.00 11.39 -6.23
C ILE A 336 -6.82 9.87 -6.13
N ILE A 337 -7.87 9.12 -5.79
CA ILE A 337 -7.84 7.66 -5.68
C ILE A 337 -8.25 6.97 -7.00
N ASP A 338 -8.86 7.70 -7.93
CA ASP A 338 -9.27 7.16 -9.23
C ASP A 338 -8.05 6.70 -10.06
N PRO A 339 -8.21 5.68 -10.91
CA PRO A 339 -7.16 5.27 -11.82
C PRO A 339 -6.79 6.42 -12.78
N PRO A 340 -5.51 6.56 -13.18
CA PRO A 340 -5.11 7.56 -14.17
C PRO A 340 -5.78 7.30 -15.54
N LEU A 341 -6.20 8.37 -16.21
CA LEU A 341 -6.72 8.33 -17.58
C LEU A 341 -5.85 9.18 -18.50
N THR A 342 -5.76 8.81 -19.78
CA THR A 342 -5.06 9.60 -20.80
C THR A 342 -5.76 10.92 -21.10
N THR A 343 -7.07 10.99 -20.86
CA THR A 343 -7.91 12.19 -21.03
C THR A 343 -7.88 13.14 -19.83
N ASP A 344 -7.26 12.74 -18.70
CA ASP A 344 -7.14 13.63 -17.54
C ASP A 344 -6.26 14.84 -17.89
N ALA A 345 -6.66 16.02 -17.44
CA ALA A 345 -5.79 17.19 -17.51
C ALA A 345 -4.47 16.93 -16.78
N GLY A 346 -3.34 17.43 -17.32
CA GLY A 346 -2.01 17.10 -16.82
C GLY A 346 -1.82 17.35 -15.31
N GLY A 347 -2.40 18.43 -14.78
CA GLY A 347 -2.38 18.72 -13.34
C GLY A 347 -3.12 17.68 -12.50
N LEU A 348 -4.36 17.34 -12.89
CA LEU A 348 -5.17 16.32 -12.20
C LEU A 348 -4.47 14.95 -12.24
N ARG A 349 -4.02 14.56 -13.43
CA ARG A 349 -3.33 13.28 -13.65
C ARG A 349 -2.11 13.15 -12.73
N GLY A 350 -1.36 14.24 -12.54
CA GLY A 350 -0.19 14.30 -11.65
C GLY A 350 -0.48 14.11 -10.17
N THR A 351 -1.68 14.48 -9.70
CA THR A 351 -2.11 14.36 -8.29
C THR A 351 -2.61 12.95 -7.93
N LYS A 352 -3.00 12.14 -8.93
CA LYS A 352 -3.53 10.78 -8.69
C LYS A 352 -2.50 9.87 -8.00
N PHE A 353 -2.90 9.19 -6.93
CA PHE A 353 -2.03 8.26 -6.21
C PHE A 353 -1.61 7.09 -7.09
N GLY A 354 -2.52 6.55 -7.90
CA GLY A 354 -2.21 5.45 -8.82
C GLY A 354 -1.12 5.78 -9.85
N ARG A 355 -0.91 7.06 -10.17
CA ARG A 355 0.19 7.49 -11.05
C ARG A 355 1.55 7.45 -10.34
N ASN A 356 1.55 7.72 -9.04
CA ASN A 356 2.76 7.92 -8.24
C ASN A 356 3.12 6.69 -7.38
N ALA A 357 2.25 5.68 -7.31
CA ALA A 357 2.53 4.44 -6.58
C ALA A 357 3.61 3.60 -7.25
N GLY A 358 4.50 3.02 -6.45
CA GLY A 358 5.59 2.16 -6.89
C GLY A 358 5.15 0.77 -7.25
N LEU A 359 4.35 0.13 -6.40
CA LEU A 359 3.66 -1.13 -6.70
C LEU A 359 2.22 -0.84 -7.15
N TYR A 360 1.89 -1.21 -8.37
CA TYR A 360 0.57 -1.02 -8.96
C TYR A 360 -0.05 -2.38 -9.30
N LEU A 361 -1.18 -2.69 -8.68
CA LEU A 361 -1.91 -3.95 -8.84
C LEU A 361 -3.20 -3.68 -9.59
N VAL A 362 -3.46 -4.41 -10.65
CA VAL A 362 -4.76 -4.41 -11.33
C VAL A 362 -5.46 -5.70 -11.01
N VAL A 363 -6.69 -5.60 -10.50
CA VAL A 363 -7.47 -6.73 -10.00
C VAL A 363 -8.81 -6.77 -10.71
N ASN A 364 -9.15 -7.94 -11.24
CA ASN A 364 -10.46 -8.21 -11.81
C ASN A 364 -11.16 -9.32 -10.99
N PRO A 365 -12.07 -8.94 -10.08
CA PRO A 365 -12.85 -9.89 -9.30
C PRO A 365 -14.06 -10.47 -10.08
N ASP A 366 -14.36 -9.95 -11.27
CA ASP A 366 -15.48 -10.37 -12.10
C ASP A 366 -15.25 -11.73 -12.78
N ASP A 367 -16.36 -12.32 -13.22
CA ASP A 367 -16.44 -13.58 -13.96
C ASP A 367 -16.10 -13.42 -15.44
N GLU A 368 -15.98 -12.18 -15.91
CA GLU A 368 -15.68 -11.82 -17.28
C GLU A 368 -14.34 -11.11 -17.43
N THR A 369 -13.80 -11.09 -18.65
CA THR A 369 -12.59 -10.31 -18.95
C THR A 369 -12.90 -8.82 -18.92
N ARG A 370 -12.13 -8.04 -18.16
CA ARG A 370 -12.27 -6.59 -18.00
C ARG A 370 -11.07 -5.82 -18.53
N THR A 371 -11.21 -4.51 -18.69
CA THR A 371 -10.12 -3.62 -19.10
C THR A 371 -9.71 -2.72 -17.94
N GLY A 372 -8.51 -2.94 -17.42
CA GLY A 372 -7.88 -2.07 -16.42
C GLY A 372 -7.15 -0.87 -17.03
N ARG A 373 -6.53 -0.09 -16.14
CA ARG A 373 -5.67 1.07 -16.45
C ARG A 373 -4.32 0.87 -15.79
N LEU A 374 -3.26 1.35 -16.43
CA LEU A 374 -1.90 1.41 -15.90
C LEU A 374 -1.58 2.82 -15.33
N PRO A 375 -0.45 3.02 -14.63
CA PRO A 375 -0.07 4.32 -14.06
C PRO A 375 0.04 5.49 -15.07
N ASP A 376 0.36 5.16 -16.33
CA ASP A 376 0.36 6.11 -17.44
C ASP A 376 -1.02 6.28 -18.09
N GLY A 377 -2.06 5.64 -17.57
CA GLY A 377 -3.43 5.68 -18.07
C GLY A 377 -3.67 4.83 -19.32
N SER A 378 -2.66 4.12 -19.83
CA SER A 378 -2.85 3.12 -20.88
C SER A 378 -3.70 1.95 -20.38
N THR A 379 -4.27 1.19 -21.30
CA THR A 379 -5.21 0.10 -20.99
C THR A 379 -4.48 -1.23 -20.82
N VAL A 380 -4.97 -2.08 -19.91
CA VAL A 380 -4.48 -3.46 -19.77
C VAL A 380 -5.65 -4.44 -19.73
N SER A 381 -5.55 -5.53 -20.50
CA SER A 381 -6.55 -6.61 -20.45
C SER A 381 -6.39 -7.42 -19.18
N MET A 382 -7.48 -7.63 -18.47
CA MET A 382 -7.56 -8.38 -17.23
C MET A 382 -8.49 -9.57 -17.41
N ARG A 383 -7.97 -10.77 -17.23
CA ARG A 383 -8.81 -11.96 -17.29
C ARG A 383 -9.77 -12.02 -16.10
N ALA A 384 -10.89 -12.72 -16.25
CA ALA A 384 -11.80 -13.03 -15.15
C ALA A 384 -11.04 -13.58 -13.94
N ARG A 385 -11.44 -13.17 -12.72
CA ARG A 385 -10.94 -13.70 -11.45
C ARG A 385 -9.40 -13.76 -11.38
N SER A 386 -8.74 -12.68 -11.79
CA SER A 386 -7.28 -12.61 -11.94
C SER A 386 -6.71 -11.26 -11.49
N TYR A 387 -5.39 -11.22 -11.23
CA TYR A 387 -4.68 -9.97 -11.00
C TYR A 387 -3.30 -9.96 -11.66
N ARG A 388 -2.80 -8.74 -11.90
CA ARG A 388 -1.47 -8.46 -12.47
C ARG A 388 -0.80 -7.35 -11.69
N ALA A 389 0.53 -7.40 -11.59
CA ALA A 389 1.32 -6.51 -10.75
C ALA A 389 2.41 -5.80 -11.56
N TYR A 390 2.64 -4.53 -11.26
CA TYR A 390 3.59 -3.67 -11.99
C TYR A 390 4.43 -2.86 -11.02
N LEU A 391 5.71 -2.72 -11.35
CA LEU A 391 6.57 -1.69 -10.79
C LEU A 391 6.49 -0.45 -11.69
N ASN A 392 6.28 0.70 -11.06
CA ASN A 392 6.19 1.98 -11.72
C ASN A 392 7.28 2.91 -11.19
N THR A 393 8.22 3.24 -12.06
CA THR A 393 9.25 4.23 -11.78
C THR A 393 8.82 5.58 -12.32
N VAL A 394 8.80 6.60 -11.45
CA VAL A 394 8.36 7.95 -11.80
C VAL A 394 9.56 8.89 -11.89
N SER A 395 9.73 9.55 -13.03
CA SER A 395 10.73 10.61 -13.24
C SER A 395 10.05 11.83 -13.85
N GLY A 396 9.62 12.77 -13.00
CA GLY A 396 8.78 13.89 -13.41
C GLY A 396 7.45 13.41 -14.00
N ASN A 397 7.23 13.67 -15.29
CA ASN A 397 6.04 13.21 -16.02
C ASN A 397 6.23 11.87 -16.76
N SER A 398 7.45 11.34 -16.80
CA SER A 398 7.78 10.08 -17.47
C SER A 398 7.59 8.89 -16.54
N HIS A 399 7.06 7.79 -17.06
CA HIS A 399 6.81 6.55 -16.34
C HIS A 399 7.51 5.40 -17.05
N THR A 400 8.28 4.62 -16.29
CA THR A 400 8.75 3.31 -16.72
C THR A 400 7.94 2.26 -15.98
N ILE A 401 7.08 1.53 -16.70
CA ILE A 401 6.19 0.53 -16.13
C ILE A 401 6.71 -0.85 -16.52
N ARG A 402 6.93 -1.72 -15.53
CA ARG A 402 7.45 -3.07 -15.75
C ARG A 402 6.63 -4.08 -14.97
N GLU A 403 6.07 -5.08 -15.65
CA GLU A 403 5.27 -6.12 -14.99
C GLU A 403 6.16 -7.03 -14.14
N ILE A 404 5.68 -7.37 -12.96
CA ILE A 404 6.32 -8.27 -12.02
C ILE A 404 5.35 -9.37 -11.58
N LEU A 405 5.92 -10.46 -11.07
CA LEU A 405 5.20 -11.54 -10.43
C LEU A 405 5.42 -11.46 -8.92
N LEU A 406 4.32 -11.30 -8.21
CA LEU A 406 4.28 -11.50 -6.76
C LEU A 406 4.32 -13.00 -6.42
N PRO A 407 4.88 -13.36 -5.26
CA PRO A 407 4.71 -14.68 -4.65
C PRO A 407 3.27 -15.18 -4.69
N GLY A 408 3.09 -16.38 -5.24
CA GLY A 408 1.80 -17.06 -5.36
C GLY A 408 0.82 -16.41 -6.34
N GLN A 409 1.27 -15.53 -7.25
CA GLN A 409 0.39 -14.88 -8.23
C GLN A 409 -0.22 -15.90 -9.21
N PRO A 410 -1.52 -15.83 -9.55
CA PRO A 410 -2.18 -16.82 -10.41
C PRO A 410 -1.94 -16.60 -11.91
N SER A 411 -1.75 -15.34 -12.35
CA SER A 411 -1.69 -14.99 -13.79
C SER A 411 -0.71 -13.87 -14.08
N TYR A 412 -0.11 -13.84 -15.27
CA TYR A 412 0.83 -12.79 -15.69
C TYR A 412 1.02 -12.74 -17.21
N GLY A 413 1.70 -11.68 -17.67
CA GLY A 413 2.23 -11.55 -19.03
C GLY A 413 1.19 -11.17 -20.09
N VAL A 414 1.66 -10.88 -21.30
CA VAL A 414 0.82 -10.38 -22.41
C VAL A 414 -0.24 -11.38 -22.89
N LEU A 415 0.02 -12.68 -22.70
CA LEU A 415 -0.91 -13.76 -23.05
C LEU A 415 -1.95 -14.05 -21.94
N ASN A 416 -1.92 -13.32 -20.81
CA ASN A 416 -2.73 -13.60 -19.62
C ASN A 416 -2.59 -15.09 -19.20
N ALA A 417 -1.35 -15.53 -18.96
CA ALA A 417 -1.04 -16.90 -18.62
C ALA A 417 -1.87 -17.40 -17.43
N TYR A 418 -2.27 -18.68 -17.49
CA TYR A 418 -3.25 -19.28 -16.57
C TYR A 418 -2.66 -19.66 -15.20
N VAL A 419 -1.35 -19.88 -15.13
CA VAL A 419 -0.64 -20.31 -13.92
C VAL A 419 0.73 -19.63 -13.91
N ASN A 420 1.14 -19.14 -12.74
CA ASN A 420 2.52 -18.77 -12.51
C ASN A 420 3.42 -20.01 -12.50
N ASN A 421 4.09 -20.25 -13.63
CA ASN A 421 5.08 -21.32 -13.78
C ASN A 421 6.49 -20.91 -13.32
N GLN A 422 6.63 -19.71 -12.74
CA GLN A 422 7.90 -19.19 -12.23
C GLN A 422 8.20 -19.75 -10.84
N PRO A 423 9.41 -19.55 -10.32
CA PRO A 423 9.81 -20.22 -9.09
C PRO A 423 9.10 -19.71 -7.82
N ASN A 424 8.38 -18.59 -7.93
CA ASN A 424 7.44 -18.12 -6.91
C ASN A 424 5.98 -18.56 -7.19
N ALA A 425 5.83 -19.67 -7.92
CA ALA A 425 4.57 -20.25 -8.41
C ALA A 425 3.50 -20.40 -7.33
N TYR A 426 2.26 -20.26 -7.80
CA TYR A 426 1.08 -20.78 -7.15
C TYR A 426 1.02 -22.31 -7.36
N ARG A 427 0.82 -23.10 -6.29
CA ARG A 427 0.55 -24.54 -6.43
C ARG A 427 -0.95 -24.76 -6.55
N VAL A 428 -1.36 -25.51 -7.57
CA VAL A 428 -2.77 -25.81 -7.89
C VAL A 428 -3.41 -26.86 -6.97
N ASP A 429 -2.64 -27.43 -6.04
CA ASP A 429 -3.12 -28.43 -5.08
C ASP A 429 -3.77 -27.80 -3.85
N THR A 430 -3.62 -26.49 -3.60
CA THR A 430 -4.27 -25.79 -2.48
C THR A 430 -4.86 -24.45 -2.92
N SER A 431 -6.08 -24.11 -2.49
CA SER A 431 -6.71 -22.82 -2.86
C SER A 431 -5.95 -21.60 -2.32
N VAL A 432 -5.16 -21.79 -1.25
CA VAL A 432 -4.29 -20.78 -0.63
C VAL A 432 -2.84 -21.25 -0.68
N GLY A 433 -1.99 -20.52 -1.40
CA GLY A 433 -0.54 -20.76 -1.36
C GLY A 433 0.08 -20.24 -0.06
N PRO A 434 1.04 -20.96 0.57
CA PRO A 434 1.70 -20.49 1.79
C PRO A 434 2.48 -19.18 1.57
N ASN A 435 2.83 -18.84 0.33
CA ASN A 435 3.55 -17.64 -0.08
C ASN A 435 2.68 -16.55 -0.74
N GLN A 436 1.37 -16.76 -0.90
CA GLN A 436 0.50 -15.86 -1.67
C GLN A 436 0.24 -14.52 -0.95
N ILE A 437 0.62 -13.40 -1.57
CA ILE A 437 0.44 -12.05 -1.02
C ILE A 437 -0.98 -11.53 -1.21
N LEU A 438 -1.54 -11.70 -2.41
CA LEU A 438 -2.87 -11.24 -2.78
C LEU A 438 -3.77 -12.42 -3.14
N ARG A 439 -4.95 -12.50 -2.53
CA ARG A 439 -5.95 -13.55 -2.79
C ARG A 439 -7.22 -12.95 -3.33
N ILE A 440 -7.82 -13.64 -4.30
CA ILE A 440 -9.05 -13.23 -4.99
C ILE A 440 -9.89 -14.48 -5.32
N PRO A 441 -11.20 -14.36 -5.59
CA PRO A 441 -12.05 -15.50 -5.95
C PRO A 441 -11.49 -16.24 -7.17
N GLN A 442 -11.54 -17.58 -7.20
CA GLN A 442 -11.01 -18.38 -8.32
C GLN A 442 -12.13 -18.80 -9.28
N GLY A 443 -11.87 -18.81 -10.60
CA GLY A 443 -12.80 -19.35 -11.62
C GLY A 443 -12.81 -20.88 -11.69
N GLY A 444 -13.86 -21.47 -12.26
CA GLY A 444 -14.10 -22.93 -12.27
C GLY A 444 -12.96 -23.76 -12.90
N GLY A 445 -12.29 -24.57 -12.06
CA GLY A 445 -11.21 -25.53 -12.34
C GLY A 445 -10.93 -26.40 -11.09
N VAL A 446 -10.22 -27.54 -11.21
CA VAL A 446 -10.20 -28.58 -10.14
C VAL A 446 -9.62 -28.08 -8.81
N ASP A 447 -10.45 -28.18 -7.76
CA ASP A 447 -10.14 -28.04 -6.32
C ASP A 447 -10.21 -29.45 -5.70
N PRO A 448 -9.08 -30.18 -5.56
CA PRO A 448 -9.12 -31.57 -5.11
C PRO A 448 -8.61 -31.79 -3.67
N ALA A 449 -8.29 -30.73 -2.91
CA ALA A 449 -7.77 -30.84 -1.54
C ALA A 449 -8.36 -29.83 -0.53
N ASP A 450 -9.68 -29.60 -0.63
CA ASP A 450 -10.55 -29.27 0.50
C ASP A 450 -10.37 -27.86 1.12
N THR A 451 -10.43 -26.79 0.32
CA THR A 451 -10.26 -25.40 0.82
C THR A 451 -11.22 -24.31 0.30
N GLY A 452 -12.20 -24.59 -0.55
CA GLY A 452 -13.43 -23.78 -0.64
C GLY A 452 -13.36 -22.36 -1.25
N TYR A 453 -12.31 -22.01 -2.02
CA TYR A 453 -12.22 -20.75 -2.79
C TYR A 453 -12.62 -20.91 -4.27
N ALA A 454 -12.89 -22.14 -4.72
CA ALA A 454 -13.51 -22.44 -6.00
C ALA A 454 -15.02 -22.19 -5.91
N GLY A 455 -15.46 -21.00 -6.33
CA GLY A 455 -16.87 -20.62 -6.31
C GLY A 455 -17.64 -21.19 -7.50
N SER A 456 -18.88 -21.59 -7.26
CA SER A 456 -19.96 -21.65 -8.26
C SER A 456 -19.91 -20.44 -9.20
N THR A 457 -20.32 -20.61 -10.46
CA THR A 457 -20.41 -19.54 -11.48
C THR A 457 -21.50 -18.50 -11.19
N THR A 458 -22.08 -18.50 -9.99
CA THR A 458 -23.16 -17.58 -9.60
C THR A 458 -22.95 -17.11 -8.15
N PRO A 459 -22.91 -15.80 -7.90
CA PRO A 459 -22.87 -15.26 -6.54
C PRO A 459 -24.06 -15.81 -5.71
N PRO A 460 -23.85 -16.15 -4.43
CA PRO A 460 -24.93 -16.68 -3.60
C PRO A 460 -26.06 -15.65 -3.41
N ASP A 461 -27.28 -16.02 -3.83
CA ASP A 461 -28.48 -15.20 -3.59
C ASP A 461 -28.96 -15.38 -2.15
N PHE A 462 -29.27 -14.27 -1.49
CA PHE A 462 -29.76 -14.22 -0.12
C PHE A 462 -31.24 -14.64 0.01
N ASP A 463 -31.99 -14.72 -1.10
CA ASP A 463 -33.45 -14.98 -1.11
C ASP A 463 -33.83 -16.47 -1.14
N SER A 464 -32.97 -17.35 -1.65
CA SER A 464 -33.20 -18.80 -1.62
C SER A 464 -32.76 -19.36 -0.28
N SER A 465 -33.68 -20.03 0.43
CA SER A 465 -33.37 -20.85 1.60
C SER A 465 -32.15 -21.74 1.30
N PRO A 466 -30.95 -21.47 1.83
CA PRO A 466 -29.84 -22.40 1.65
C PRO A 466 -30.28 -23.68 2.34
N THR A 467 -30.52 -24.74 1.57
CA THR A 467 -30.69 -26.05 2.19
C THR A 467 -29.35 -26.39 2.85
N PRO A 468 -29.31 -27.15 3.97
CA PRO A 468 -28.05 -27.53 4.62
C PRO A 468 -27.04 -28.26 3.69
N ALA A 469 -27.46 -28.63 2.47
CA ALA A 469 -26.66 -29.27 1.43
C ALA A 469 -26.12 -28.29 0.36
N GLU A 470 -26.59 -27.04 0.31
CA GLU A 470 -25.96 -25.98 -0.50
C GLU A 470 -24.78 -25.43 0.29
N VAL A 471 -23.65 -26.12 0.16
CA VAL A 471 -22.34 -25.66 0.63
C VAL A 471 -22.01 -24.38 -0.14
N LEU A 472 -22.42 -23.23 0.42
CA LEU A 472 -21.98 -21.92 -0.02
C LEU A 472 -20.44 -21.95 -0.07
N PRO A 473 -19.76 -21.47 -1.13
CA PRO A 473 -18.31 -21.33 -1.11
C PRO A 473 -17.96 -20.28 -0.04
N HIS A 474 -17.75 -20.76 1.20
CA HIS A 474 -17.81 -19.94 2.40
C HIS A 474 -16.75 -18.83 2.44
N ASP A 475 -15.67 -18.88 1.64
CA ASP A 475 -14.55 -17.93 1.75
C ASP A 475 -14.38 -16.91 0.60
N ALA A 476 -15.03 -17.07 -0.56
CA ALA A 476 -14.83 -16.14 -1.68
C ALA A 476 -15.50 -14.76 -1.49
N TYR A 477 -16.56 -14.71 -0.67
CA TYR A 477 -17.36 -13.51 -0.44
C TYR A 477 -17.57 -13.26 1.06
N PHE A 478 -17.76 -12.00 1.44
CA PHE A 478 -18.27 -11.60 2.76
C PHE A 478 -19.47 -10.68 2.59
N TYR A 479 -20.25 -10.50 3.65
CA TYR A 479 -21.39 -9.57 3.60
C TYR A 479 -21.12 -8.35 4.46
N ASP A 480 -21.15 -7.18 3.84
CA ASP A 480 -21.19 -5.92 4.55
C ASP A 480 -22.65 -5.51 4.75
N MET A 481 -23.14 -5.56 5.98
CA MET A 481 -24.51 -5.16 6.31
C MET A 481 -24.80 -3.70 5.97
N ARG A 482 -23.80 -2.82 5.89
CA ARG A 482 -24.02 -1.45 5.41
C ARG A 482 -24.39 -1.45 3.93
N ARG A 483 -23.75 -2.33 3.15
CA ARG A 483 -23.95 -2.50 1.70
C ARG A 483 -25.08 -3.48 1.41
N ALA A 484 -26.31 -3.04 1.68
CA ALA A 484 -27.51 -3.83 1.48
C ALA A 484 -28.47 -3.19 0.47
N PHE A 485 -29.16 -4.01 -0.31
CA PHE A 485 -30.32 -3.57 -1.06
C PHE A 485 -31.38 -3.03 -0.10
N ASN A 486 -32.04 -1.94 -0.50
CA ASN A 486 -33.08 -1.25 0.28
C ASN A 486 -32.60 -0.71 1.65
N ASN A 487 -31.31 -0.37 1.75
CA ASN A 487 -30.79 0.46 2.83
C ASN A 487 -30.89 1.95 2.45
N THR A 488 -32.05 2.58 2.71
CA THR A 488 -32.33 3.97 2.28
C THR A 488 -32.25 5.01 3.40
N GLY A 489 -31.90 4.62 4.63
CA GLY A 489 -31.87 5.53 5.80
C GLY A 489 -33.26 5.74 6.43
N TYR A 490 -33.32 6.07 7.72
CA TYR A 490 -34.59 6.20 8.46
C TYR A 490 -35.31 7.53 8.16
N PRO A 491 -36.68 7.60 8.09
CA PRO A 491 -37.67 6.53 8.19
C PRO A 491 -38.01 5.91 6.83
N PHE A 492 -38.01 4.58 6.72
CA PHE A 492 -38.63 3.85 5.61
C PHE A 492 -39.72 2.92 6.15
N ASN A 493 -40.76 2.57 5.37
CA ASN A 493 -41.78 1.59 5.77
C ASN A 493 -41.46 0.26 5.07
N ARG A 494 -40.89 -0.72 5.79
CA ARG A 494 -40.51 -2.02 5.19
C ARG A 494 -41.72 -2.96 5.04
N SER A 495 -41.67 -3.78 4.00
CA SER A 495 -42.68 -4.82 3.72
C SER A 495 -42.02 -6.04 3.09
N SER A 496 -42.80 -7.11 2.85
CA SER A 496 -42.32 -8.32 2.20
C SER A 496 -41.81 -8.11 0.76
N GLY A 497 -42.20 -7.01 0.09
CA GLY A 497 -41.75 -6.64 -1.26
C GLY A 497 -40.55 -5.66 -1.31
N ASN A 498 -40.14 -5.10 -0.17
CA ASN A 498 -39.02 -4.14 -0.06
C ASN A 498 -38.12 -4.53 1.13
N ARG A 499 -37.52 -5.72 1.03
CA ARG A 499 -36.73 -6.35 2.10
C ARG A 499 -35.33 -5.80 2.15
N TYR A 500 -34.78 -5.65 3.36
CA TYR A 500 -33.36 -5.40 3.55
C TYR A 500 -32.54 -6.66 3.30
N ARG A 501 -31.62 -6.60 2.33
CA ARG A 501 -30.82 -7.74 1.87
C ARG A 501 -29.34 -7.35 1.73
N PRO A 502 -28.44 -7.81 2.62
CA PRO A 502 -27.00 -7.60 2.48
C PRO A 502 -26.48 -8.17 1.16
N ARG A 503 -25.50 -7.50 0.56
CA ARG A 503 -24.94 -7.89 -0.74
C ARG A 503 -23.65 -8.69 -0.54
N PRO A 504 -23.39 -9.71 -1.37
CA PRO A 504 -22.10 -10.40 -1.35
C PRO A 504 -21.01 -9.47 -1.88
N ILE A 505 -19.92 -9.34 -1.14
CA ILE A 505 -18.74 -8.56 -1.50
C ILE A 505 -17.59 -9.53 -1.80
N ALA A 506 -17.07 -9.50 -3.03
CA ALA A 506 -15.91 -10.28 -3.45
C ALA A 506 -14.67 -9.82 -2.69
N LYS A 507 -13.97 -10.78 -2.07
CA LYS A 507 -12.78 -10.53 -1.25
C LYS A 507 -11.55 -10.29 -2.13
N ILE A 508 -10.89 -9.16 -1.97
CA ILE A 508 -9.53 -8.93 -2.47
C ILE A 508 -8.62 -8.85 -1.24
N ASP A 509 -8.06 -9.98 -0.81
CA ASP A 509 -7.28 -10.07 0.43
C ASP A 509 -5.82 -9.74 0.19
N PHE A 510 -5.34 -8.68 0.82
CA PHE A 510 -3.93 -8.31 0.85
C PHE A 510 -3.30 -8.70 2.19
N ASP A 511 -2.36 -9.65 2.16
CA ASP A 511 -1.69 -10.18 3.36
C ASP A 511 -0.38 -9.43 3.65
N PHE A 512 -0.39 -8.58 4.68
CA PHE A 512 0.78 -7.76 5.03
C PHE A 512 1.95 -8.55 5.62
N ALA A 513 1.71 -9.66 6.31
CA ALA A 513 2.80 -10.49 6.83
C ALA A 513 3.57 -11.14 5.68
N ARG A 514 2.86 -11.71 4.70
CA ARG A 514 3.48 -12.29 3.50
C ARG A 514 4.10 -11.24 2.59
N PHE A 515 3.48 -10.07 2.47
CA PHE A 515 4.07 -8.94 1.75
C PHE A 515 5.40 -8.50 2.39
N LYS A 516 5.44 -8.37 3.71
CA LYS A 516 6.67 -8.05 4.44
C LYS A 516 7.77 -9.08 4.18
N MET A 517 7.45 -10.38 4.28
CA MET A 517 8.39 -11.45 3.94
C MET A 517 8.96 -11.30 2.51
N ALA A 518 8.11 -11.00 1.54
CA ALA A 518 8.52 -10.86 0.14
C ALA A 518 9.41 -9.64 -0.12
N VAL A 519 9.08 -8.51 0.51
CA VAL A 519 9.88 -7.29 0.42
C VAL A 519 11.21 -7.48 1.14
N GLU A 520 11.22 -8.02 2.36
CA GLU A 520 12.47 -8.28 3.08
C GLU A 520 13.36 -9.25 2.31
N ARG A 521 12.77 -10.25 1.65
CA ARG A 521 13.50 -11.19 0.80
C ARG A 521 14.11 -10.51 -0.43
N THR A 522 13.35 -9.67 -1.12
CA THR A 522 13.75 -9.10 -2.42
C THR A 522 14.64 -7.87 -2.24
N LEU A 523 14.28 -6.98 -1.32
CA LEU A 523 14.92 -5.69 -1.12
C LEU A 523 16.13 -5.79 -0.19
N PHE A 524 16.00 -6.48 0.94
CA PHE A 524 17.06 -6.55 1.95
C PHE A 524 17.89 -7.83 1.86
N VAL A 525 17.54 -8.73 0.94
CA VAL A 525 18.17 -10.04 0.78
C VAL A 525 18.15 -10.83 2.09
N SER A 526 17.16 -10.56 2.93
CA SER A 526 16.99 -11.21 4.22
C SER A 526 16.76 -12.71 4.01
N THR A 527 17.13 -13.50 5.00
CA THR A 527 16.79 -14.92 5.10
C THR A 527 15.71 -15.18 6.15
N THR A 528 15.38 -14.17 6.96
CA THR A 528 14.34 -14.24 7.98
C THR A 528 13.54 -12.95 8.05
N ALA A 529 12.30 -13.02 8.54
CA ALA A 529 11.44 -11.87 8.85
C ALA A 529 10.78 -12.02 10.22
N SER A 530 10.69 -10.91 10.96
CA SER A 530 9.96 -10.86 12.23
C SER A 530 8.48 -10.56 11.99
N ILE A 531 7.63 -11.57 12.19
CA ILE A 531 6.18 -11.51 11.93
C ILE A 531 5.39 -12.30 12.98
N TYR A 532 4.08 -12.01 13.06
CA TYR A 532 3.11 -12.95 13.64
C TYR A 532 2.83 -14.05 12.63
N HIS A 533 2.73 -15.30 13.09
CA HIS A 533 2.53 -16.44 12.21
C HIS A 533 1.15 -16.36 11.53
N PRO A 534 1.08 -16.27 10.19
CA PRO A 534 -0.15 -15.99 9.45
C PRO A 534 -0.94 -17.26 9.04
N GLY A 535 -0.41 -18.45 9.33
CA GLY A 535 -1.03 -19.75 9.01
C GLY A 535 -2.01 -20.27 10.07
N VAL A 536 -2.61 -21.44 9.78
CA VAL A 536 -3.58 -22.12 10.66
C VAL A 536 -2.97 -22.42 12.04
N PRO A 537 -3.65 -22.11 13.16
CA PRO A 537 -3.12 -22.35 14.50
C PRO A 537 -2.95 -23.83 14.80
N ASN A 538 -1.82 -24.20 15.40
CA ASN A 538 -1.53 -25.53 15.91
C ASN A 538 -0.59 -25.46 17.13
N ASN A 539 -0.21 -26.62 17.67
CA ASN A 539 0.58 -26.72 18.89
C ASN A 539 1.94 -26.00 18.80
N THR A 540 2.55 -25.97 17.61
CA THR A 540 3.90 -25.43 17.37
C THR A 540 3.88 -23.92 17.14
N ASN A 541 2.85 -23.38 16.46
CA ASN A 541 2.82 -21.96 16.10
C ASN A 541 1.95 -21.08 17.01
N TRP A 542 1.16 -21.65 17.93
CA TRP A 542 0.15 -20.92 18.71
C TRP A 542 0.69 -19.73 19.53
N SER A 543 1.86 -19.87 20.15
CA SER A 543 2.47 -18.79 20.95
C SER A 543 2.81 -17.55 20.12
N ASN A 544 2.86 -17.69 18.80
CA ASN A 544 3.33 -16.68 17.86
C ASN A 544 2.24 -16.36 16.82
N ASN A 545 1.07 -17.01 16.91
CA ASN A 545 0.03 -16.97 15.89
C ASN A 545 -0.76 -15.67 15.96
N VAL A 546 -1.06 -15.07 14.80
CA VAL A 546 -1.81 -13.82 14.71
C VAL A 546 -3.19 -13.88 15.37
N LEU A 547 -3.80 -15.06 15.49
CA LEU A 547 -5.13 -15.25 16.10
C LEU A 547 -5.10 -15.40 17.63
N ASN A 548 -3.92 -15.49 18.24
CA ASN A 548 -3.76 -15.53 19.69
C ASN A 548 -3.54 -14.09 20.20
N SER A 549 -4.44 -13.61 21.05
CA SER A 549 -4.37 -12.24 21.60
C SER A 549 -3.08 -11.99 22.39
N SER A 550 -2.55 -13.01 23.07
CA SER A 550 -1.29 -12.94 23.83
C SER A 550 -0.04 -13.33 23.04
N ALA A 551 -0.12 -13.47 21.71
CA ALA A 551 1.04 -13.84 20.90
C ALA A 551 2.11 -12.74 20.87
N THR A 552 3.35 -13.16 20.70
CA THR A 552 4.47 -12.27 20.35
C THR A 552 5.01 -12.62 18.95
N PRO A 553 5.54 -11.65 18.20
CA PRO A 553 6.13 -11.94 16.89
C PRO A 553 7.40 -12.79 17.07
N ALA A 554 7.70 -13.61 16.06
CA ALA A 554 8.90 -14.44 16.02
C ALA A 554 9.62 -14.27 14.68
N SER A 555 10.91 -14.59 14.67
CA SER A 555 11.71 -14.62 13.44
C SER A 555 11.45 -15.93 12.71
N TYR A 556 10.98 -15.84 11.47
CA TYR A 556 10.73 -16.98 10.59
C TYR A 556 11.64 -16.92 9.37
N GLY A 557 12.07 -18.06 8.84
CA GLY A 557 12.72 -18.14 7.54
C GLY A 557 11.86 -17.57 6.39
N LEU A 558 12.49 -17.38 5.24
CA LEU A 558 11.85 -16.90 4.00
C LEU A 558 11.79 -17.98 2.90
N GLY A 559 11.55 -19.22 3.31
CA GLY A 559 11.38 -20.42 2.48
C GLY A 559 9.93 -20.91 2.40
N ILE A 560 9.69 -22.09 1.82
CA ILE A 560 8.36 -22.69 1.72
C ILE A 560 8.03 -23.41 3.04
N ALA A 561 6.80 -23.27 3.53
CA ALA A 561 6.26 -24.18 4.54
C ALA A 561 5.74 -25.44 3.84
N THR A 562 6.42 -26.59 3.97
CA THR A 562 5.92 -27.87 3.45
C THR A 562 5.32 -28.73 4.57
N GLY A 563 4.11 -29.26 4.35
CA GLY A 563 3.49 -30.26 5.22
C GLY A 563 3.19 -29.82 6.66
N THR A 564 3.49 -30.69 7.64
CA THR A 564 3.30 -30.44 9.09
C THR A 564 4.30 -29.44 9.67
N ASN A 565 5.29 -29.00 8.89
CA ASN A 565 6.29 -28.05 9.34
C ASN A 565 5.75 -26.62 9.20
N THR A 566 5.52 -25.97 10.34
CA THR A 566 5.05 -24.59 10.43
C THR A 566 6.15 -23.55 10.22
N SER A 567 7.39 -23.98 10.03
CA SER A 567 8.49 -23.04 9.88
C SER A 567 8.71 -22.75 8.40
N PHE A 568 8.76 -21.46 8.05
CA PHE A 568 9.06 -20.97 6.71
C PHE A 568 10.56 -21.15 6.39
N ASP A 569 11.17 -22.26 6.80
CA ASP A 569 12.63 -22.43 6.82
C ASP A 569 13.14 -23.31 5.68
N GLU A 570 12.25 -23.97 4.93
CA GLU A 570 12.66 -24.78 3.78
C GLU A 570 12.92 -23.88 2.58
N PHE A 571 14.15 -23.37 2.52
CA PHE A 571 14.71 -22.92 1.26
C PHE A 571 14.92 -24.14 0.36
N PRO A 572 14.60 -24.09 -0.94
CA PRO A 572 14.97 -25.17 -1.83
C PRO A 572 16.49 -25.08 -2.06
N ASP A 573 17.23 -25.57 -1.09
CA ASP A 573 18.65 -25.78 -1.21
C ASP A 573 18.85 -26.97 -2.15
N THR A 574 19.06 -26.58 -3.40
CA THR A 574 19.87 -27.28 -4.37
C THR A 574 19.40 -28.66 -4.83
N THR A 575 18.79 -28.70 -6.01
CA THR A 575 18.64 -29.96 -6.73
C THR A 575 20.00 -30.41 -7.26
N PRO A 576 20.32 -31.71 -7.15
CA PRO A 576 21.47 -32.28 -7.83
C PRO A 576 21.41 -31.97 -9.34
N VAL A 577 22.49 -31.41 -9.93
CA VAL A 577 22.55 -31.13 -11.38
C VAL A 577 22.85 -32.42 -12.12
N VAL A 578 21.82 -33.19 -12.48
CA VAL A 578 21.99 -34.49 -13.14
C VAL A 578 22.22 -34.35 -14.65
N ALA A 579 21.81 -33.25 -15.27
CA ALA A 579 22.17 -32.85 -16.63
C ALA A 579 22.22 -31.32 -16.74
N ILE A 580 22.88 -30.79 -17.77
CA ILE A 580 22.81 -29.38 -18.15
C ILE A 580 22.06 -29.30 -19.48
N GLN A 581 20.94 -28.58 -19.50
CA GLN A 581 20.19 -28.38 -20.74
C GLN A 581 20.81 -27.28 -21.57
N ARG A 582 20.88 -27.49 -22.89
CA ARG A 582 21.11 -26.41 -23.86
C ARG A 582 19.78 -26.04 -24.50
N ASN A 583 19.36 -24.77 -24.36
CA ASN A 583 18.10 -24.29 -24.91
C ASN A 583 18.21 -24.02 -26.43
N LEU A 584 17.08 -23.68 -27.06
CA LEU A 584 17.01 -23.39 -28.51
C LEU A 584 17.89 -22.19 -28.94
N ALA A 585 18.23 -21.30 -28.01
CA ALA A 585 19.12 -20.15 -28.24
C ALA A 585 20.61 -20.49 -27.98
N GLY A 586 20.94 -21.76 -27.69
CA GLY A 586 22.31 -22.22 -27.44
C GLY A 586 22.85 -21.92 -26.03
N SER A 587 22.02 -21.41 -25.12
CA SER A 587 22.40 -21.10 -23.73
C SER A 587 22.23 -22.31 -22.81
N PHE A 588 23.08 -22.42 -21.79
CA PHE A 588 23.08 -23.54 -20.83
C PHE A 588 22.20 -23.26 -19.60
N LEU A 589 21.47 -24.28 -19.14
CA LEU A 589 20.58 -24.28 -17.99
C LEU A 589 20.84 -25.55 -17.15
N PRO A 590 21.46 -25.47 -15.96
CA PRO A 590 22.03 -24.26 -15.34
C PRO A 590 23.12 -23.59 -16.16
N GLY A 591 23.16 -22.25 -16.11
CA GLY A 591 24.30 -21.48 -16.60
C GLY A 591 25.50 -21.50 -15.64
N ILE A 592 25.28 -21.84 -14.36
CA ILE A 592 26.32 -21.99 -13.33
C ILE A 592 26.03 -23.25 -12.53
N VAL A 593 27.05 -24.10 -12.36
CA VAL A 593 27.03 -25.28 -11.50
C VAL A 593 27.89 -25.02 -10.28
N THR A 594 27.31 -25.21 -9.08
CA THR A 594 28.05 -25.15 -7.82
C THR A 594 28.46 -26.57 -7.42
N LEU A 595 29.71 -26.74 -7.03
CA LEU A 595 30.28 -27.98 -6.51
C LEU A 595 30.46 -27.80 -5.02
N SER A 596 29.95 -28.71 -4.20
CA SER A 596 30.13 -28.64 -2.74
C SER A 596 30.56 -30.00 -2.22
N ALA A 597 31.65 -30.03 -1.46
CA ALA A 597 32.20 -31.26 -0.89
C ALA A 597 31.86 -31.37 0.60
N THR A 598 31.47 -32.57 1.00
CA THR A 598 31.09 -32.89 2.38
C THR A 598 31.75 -34.18 2.84
N GLN A 599 31.95 -34.30 4.14
CA GLN A 599 32.44 -35.47 4.82
C GLN A 599 31.55 -35.88 5.97
N GLN A 600 31.57 -37.16 6.33
CA GLN A 600 30.93 -37.70 7.52
C GLN A 600 31.92 -38.62 8.24
N VAL A 601 32.24 -38.29 9.49
CA VAL A 601 33.18 -39.03 10.33
C VAL A 601 32.40 -39.96 11.26
N GLY A 602 32.43 -41.27 11.02
CA GLY A 602 31.64 -42.24 11.78
C GLY A 602 30.14 -41.94 11.75
N ALA A 603 29.49 -41.91 12.91
CA ALA A 603 28.07 -41.56 13.05
C ALA A 603 27.80 -40.06 13.26
N ASN A 604 28.81 -39.19 13.15
CA ASN A 604 28.61 -37.75 13.32
C ASN A 604 27.79 -37.14 12.16
N PRO A 605 27.18 -35.96 12.36
CA PRO A 605 26.55 -35.20 11.28
C PRO A 605 27.52 -34.88 10.13
N THR A 606 26.99 -34.73 8.93
CA THR A 606 27.74 -34.33 7.74
C THR A 606 28.32 -32.91 7.91
N ALA A 607 29.59 -32.72 7.56
CA ALA A 607 30.31 -31.44 7.61
C ALA A 607 30.97 -31.12 6.27
N SER A 608 31.32 -29.84 6.02
CA SER A 608 32.04 -29.44 4.81
C SER A 608 33.43 -30.09 4.73
N TYR A 609 33.82 -30.54 3.53
CA TYR A 609 35.14 -31.10 3.25
C TYR A 609 35.92 -30.18 2.32
N ALA A 610 37.06 -29.66 2.77
CA ALA A 610 37.96 -28.90 1.89
C ALA A 610 38.87 -29.86 1.12
N GLY A 611 38.59 -30.04 -0.17
CA GLY A 611 39.34 -30.95 -1.06
C GLY A 611 39.76 -30.24 -2.35
N ARG A 612 40.27 -31.01 -3.32
CA ARG A 612 40.69 -30.48 -4.62
C ARG A 612 39.70 -30.87 -5.72
N PHE A 613 39.10 -29.89 -6.39
CA PHE A 613 38.15 -30.14 -7.49
C PHE A 613 38.84 -30.05 -8.83
N ARG A 614 38.57 -31.03 -9.70
CA ARG A 614 38.95 -31.01 -11.12
C ARG A 614 37.71 -31.07 -11.99
N ILE A 615 37.68 -30.24 -13.02
CA ILE A 615 36.61 -30.18 -14.01
C ILE A 615 37.21 -30.44 -15.37
N GLU A 616 36.63 -31.41 -16.07
CA GLU A 616 36.99 -31.79 -17.44
C GLU A 616 35.74 -31.70 -18.32
N THR A 617 35.96 -31.47 -19.61
CA THR A 617 34.90 -31.30 -20.62
C THR A 617 35.16 -32.22 -21.80
N THR A 618 34.11 -32.53 -22.56
CA THR A 618 34.23 -33.33 -23.79
C THR A 618 33.26 -32.83 -24.85
N THR A 619 33.62 -33.03 -26.12
CA THR A 619 32.76 -32.83 -27.28
C THR A 619 32.38 -34.15 -27.94
N ASP A 620 32.79 -35.28 -27.36
CA ASP A 620 32.55 -36.61 -27.92
C ASP A 620 31.10 -37.05 -27.73
N THR A 621 30.61 -37.88 -28.65
CA THR A 621 29.32 -38.55 -28.46
C THR A 621 29.49 -39.74 -27.52
N PRO A 622 28.63 -39.91 -26.49
CA PRO A 622 28.75 -41.04 -25.57
C PRO A 622 28.43 -42.37 -26.24
N SER A 623 29.04 -43.45 -25.75
CA SER A 623 28.59 -44.82 -26.04
C SER A 623 27.19 -45.09 -25.45
N THR A 624 26.59 -46.23 -25.79
CA THR A 624 25.31 -46.67 -25.20
C THR A 624 25.38 -46.84 -23.68
N LEU A 625 26.59 -46.99 -23.12
CA LEU A 625 26.88 -47.06 -21.68
C LEU A 625 27.19 -45.69 -21.04
N GLY A 626 27.20 -44.62 -21.81
CA GLY A 626 27.49 -43.26 -21.31
C GLY A 626 28.98 -42.97 -21.17
N VAL A 627 29.82 -43.73 -21.87
CA VAL A 627 31.28 -43.59 -21.83
C VAL A 627 31.74 -42.67 -22.96
N TYR A 628 32.55 -41.67 -22.63
CA TYR A 628 33.15 -40.70 -23.56
C TYR A 628 34.62 -41.04 -23.79
N ALA A 629 35.09 -40.92 -25.04
CA ALA A 629 36.41 -41.38 -25.44
C ALA A 629 37.54 -40.46 -24.95
N THR A 630 37.34 -39.14 -25.02
CA THR A 630 38.34 -38.12 -24.70
C THR A 630 37.77 -37.08 -23.73
N TRP A 631 38.65 -36.55 -22.88
CA TRP A 631 38.33 -35.51 -21.89
C TRP A 631 39.44 -34.46 -21.90
N THR A 632 39.05 -33.19 -21.90
CA THR A 632 39.96 -32.04 -21.84
C THR A 632 39.78 -31.32 -20.51
N GLU A 633 40.88 -31.04 -19.81
CA GLU A 633 40.82 -30.31 -18.54
C GLU A 633 40.39 -28.86 -18.75
N ALA A 634 39.30 -28.48 -18.08
CA ALA A 634 38.80 -27.11 -18.06
C ALA A 634 39.32 -26.34 -16.85
N SER A 635 39.45 -26.99 -15.69
CA SER A 635 40.03 -26.36 -14.49
C SER A 635 40.45 -27.38 -13.43
N PHE A 636 41.39 -26.97 -12.58
CA PHE A 636 41.73 -27.64 -11.33
C PHE A 636 41.88 -26.60 -10.21
N SER A 637 41.28 -26.85 -9.04
CA SER A 637 41.34 -25.88 -7.93
C SER A 637 42.79 -25.65 -7.50
N ALA A 638 43.18 -24.39 -7.30
CA ALA A 638 44.55 -24.03 -6.93
C ALA A 638 44.90 -24.41 -5.47
N SER A 639 43.90 -24.41 -4.60
CA SER A 639 43.97 -24.78 -3.18
C SER A 639 42.86 -25.76 -2.80
N ASP A 640 42.93 -26.25 -1.56
CA ASP A 640 41.84 -27.01 -0.96
C ASP A 640 40.64 -26.07 -0.72
N VAL A 641 39.48 -26.45 -1.25
CA VAL A 641 38.24 -25.67 -1.16
C VAL A 641 37.07 -26.60 -0.86
N SER A 642 36.11 -26.12 -0.07
CA SER A 642 34.87 -26.86 0.21
C SER A 642 33.78 -26.63 -0.82
N SER A 643 33.94 -25.59 -1.66
CA SER A 643 33.02 -25.26 -2.75
C SER A 643 33.76 -24.65 -3.93
N LEU A 644 33.29 -24.91 -5.15
CA LEU A 644 33.81 -24.35 -6.40
C LEU A 644 32.65 -24.12 -7.39
N THR A 645 32.66 -23.03 -8.14
CA THR A 645 31.66 -22.79 -9.20
C THR A 645 32.24 -23.06 -10.59
N TYR A 646 31.38 -23.51 -11.50
CA TYR A 646 31.71 -23.77 -12.90
C TYR A 646 30.66 -23.18 -13.84
N THR A 647 31.10 -22.50 -14.89
CA THR A 647 30.23 -21.96 -15.95
C THR A 647 30.49 -22.74 -17.25
N PRO A 648 29.52 -23.51 -17.76
CA PRO A 648 29.68 -24.23 -19.03
C PRO A 648 29.84 -23.27 -20.21
N ALA A 649 30.76 -23.58 -21.13
CA ALA A 649 31.03 -22.78 -22.33
C ALA A 649 31.33 -23.66 -23.55
N GLY A 650 30.89 -23.22 -24.73
CA GLY A 650 31.16 -23.89 -26.02
C GLY A 650 29.94 -24.58 -26.63
N ALA A 651 29.66 -24.28 -27.91
CA ALA A 651 28.48 -24.76 -28.63
C ALA A 651 28.49 -26.28 -28.91
N THR A 652 29.65 -26.93 -28.88
CA THR A 652 29.83 -28.37 -29.19
C THR A 652 30.01 -29.24 -27.94
N LEU A 653 29.90 -28.66 -26.73
CA LEU A 653 30.06 -29.37 -25.47
C LEU A 653 29.00 -30.49 -25.34
N THR A 654 29.40 -31.70 -24.99
CA THR A 654 28.49 -32.85 -24.84
C THR A 654 28.41 -33.38 -23.42
N ALA A 655 29.46 -33.22 -22.60
CA ALA A 655 29.40 -33.49 -21.16
C ALA A 655 30.50 -32.79 -20.37
N VAL A 656 30.29 -32.74 -19.05
CA VAL A 656 31.24 -32.23 -18.05
C VAL A 656 31.51 -33.32 -17.02
N ARG A 657 32.77 -33.53 -16.65
CA ARG A 657 33.19 -34.49 -15.65
C ARG A 657 33.83 -33.78 -14.47
N ILE A 658 33.29 -34.05 -13.29
CA ILE A 658 33.74 -33.45 -12.04
C ILE A 658 34.34 -34.55 -11.18
N SER A 659 35.55 -34.28 -10.69
CA SER A 659 36.32 -35.20 -9.86
C SER A 659 36.73 -34.50 -8.57
N LEU A 660 36.42 -35.10 -7.42
CA LEU A 660 36.87 -34.65 -6.12
C LEU A 660 38.09 -35.48 -5.69
N TYR A 661 39.19 -34.79 -5.44
CA TYR A 661 40.41 -35.37 -4.90
C TYR A 661 40.60 -34.93 -3.45
N THR A 662 41.45 -35.70 -2.77
CA THR A 662 41.81 -35.45 -1.39
C THR A 662 42.59 -34.15 -1.20
N ALA A 663 42.45 -33.53 -0.03
CA ALA A 663 43.21 -32.33 0.40
C ALA A 663 44.74 -32.48 0.23
N GLY A 664 45.44 -31.36 0.05
CA GLY A 664 46.90 -31.27 0.00
C GLY A 664 47.50 -31.17 -1.40
N THR A 665 48.11 -32.23 -1.93
CA THR A 665 49.00 -32.15 -3.10
C THR A 665 48.28 -31.79 -4.41
N ALA A 666 49.01 -31.12 -5.32
CA ALA A 666 48.50 -30.62 -6.60
C ALA A 666 48.44 -31.68 -7.74
N ALA A 667 48.64 -32.98 -7.44
CA ALA A 667 48.71 -34.03 -8.47
C ALA A 667 47.43 -34.89 -8.54
N HIS A 668 46.97 -35.18 -9.77
CA HIS A 668 45.80 -36.00 -10.07
C HIS A 668 46.11 -37.51 -10.07
N ASP A 669 46.21 -38.11 -8.90
CA ASP A 669 46.43 -39.56 -8.77
C ASP A 669 45.09 -40.31 -8.64
N SER A 670 44.95 -41.43 -9.34
CA SER A 670 43.80 -42.35 -9.23
C SER A 670 43.65 -42.93 -7.82
N ALA A 671 44.74 -43.01 -7.05
CA ALA A 671 44.74 -43.40 -5.63
C ALA A 671 44.29 -42.27 -4.69
N ARG A 672 43.99 -41.06 -5.20
CA ARG A 672 43.51 -39.89 -4.46
C ARG A 672 42.11 -39.43 -4.91
N LEU A 673 41.48 -40.13 -5.85
CA LEU A 673 40.12 -39.79 -6.27
C LEU A 673 39.13 -40.28 -5.20
N LEU A 674 38.29 -39.39 -4.68
CA LEU A 674 37.30 -39.69 -3.66
C LEU A 674 35.91 -39.92 -4.26
N SER A 675 35.56 -39.16 -5.29
CA SER A 675 34.29 -39.30 -5.98
C SER A 675 34.38 -38.69 -7.38
N GLN A 676 33.52 -39.15 -8.28
CA GLN A 676 33.43 -38.64 -9.64
C GLN A 676 31.99 -38.66 -10.15
N ARG A 677 31.68 -37.68 -11.00
CA ARG A 677 30.39 -37.53 -11.65
C ARG A 677 30.54 -37.00 -13.07
N ILE A 678 29.71 -37.48 -13.96
CA ILE A 678 29.56 -37.02 -15.34
C ILE A 678 28.17 -36.38 -15.47
N ILE A 679 28.15 -35.14 -15.93
CA ILE A 679 26.94 -34.36 -16.21
C ILE A 679 26.83 -34.21 -17.73
N PRO A 680 25.88 -34.89 -18.41
CA PRO A 680 25.70 -34.72 -19.85
C PRO A 680 25.06 -33.36 -20.17
N ILE A 681 25.33 -32.88 -21.38
CA ILE A 681 24.58 -31.79 -22.01
C ILE A 681 23.39 -32.41 -22.75
N VAL A 682 22.19 -31.90 -22.48
CA VAL A 682 20.94 -32.34 -23.14
C VAL A 682 20.36 -31.21 -23.98
N ASP A 683 20.19 -31.44 -25.29
CA ASP A 683 19.73 -30.39 -26.21
C ASP A 683 18.19 -30.35 -26.32
N ALA A 684 17.60 -29.16 -26.15
CA ALA A 684 16.16 -28.95 -26.26
C ALA A 684 15.60 -29.23 -27.67
N SER A 685 16.44 -29.16 -28.71
CA SER A 685 16.08 -29.42 -30.10
C SER A 685 16.22 -30.90 -30.51
N SER A 686 16.73 -31.75 -29.62
CA SER A 686 16.96 -33.17 -29.89
C SER A 686 15.82 -34.04 -29.35
N THR A 687 15.65 -35.23 -29.94
CA THR A 687 14.79 -36.29 -29.39
C THR A 687 15.61 -37.47 -28.85
N ALA A 688 16.92 -37.30 -28.72
CA ALA A 688 17.82 -38.34 -28.26
C ALA A 688 17.54 -38.72 -26.80
N VAL A 689 17.57 -40.01 -26.50
CA VAL A 689 17.47 -40.52 -25.13
C VAL A 689 18.85 -40.45 -24.48
N THR A 690 18.95 -39.74 -23.37
CA THR A 690 20.19 -39.59 -22.59
C THR A 690 19.92 -40.01 -21.16
N ALA A 691 20.83 -40.75 -20.54
CA ALA A 691 20.75 -41.05 -19.11
C ALA A 691 21.98 -40.55 -18.36
N ALA A 692 21.80 -40.25 -17.07
CA ALA A 692 22.87 -39.82 -16.19
C ALA A 692 22.67 -40.36 -14.78
N LEU A 693 23.78 -40.54 -14.06
CA LEU A 693 23.79 -40.94 -12.67
C LEU A 693 24.02 -39.71 -11.78
N THR A 694 23.44 -39.70 -10.57
CA THR A 694 23.77 -38.66 -9.57
C THR A 694 25.23 -38.72 -9.11
N ASN A 695 25.88 -39.87 -9.33
CA ASN A 695 27.30 -40.14 -9.12
C ASN A 695 27.66 -41.40 -9.91
N ASP A 696 28.75 -41.32 -10.67
CA ASP A 696 29.23 -42.43 -11.50
C ASP A 696 30.28 -43.27 -10.76
N ARG A 697 30.95 -42.67 -9.76
CA ARG A 697 31.91 -43.35 -8.90
C ARG A 697 31.80 -42.92 -7.44
N HIS A 698 31.75 -43.90 -6.55
CA HIS A 698 31.79 -43.71 -5.11
C HIS A 698 32.91 -44.53 -4.47
N VAL A 699 33.62 -43.94 -3.51
CA VAL A 699 34.66 -44.61 -2.74
C VAL A 699 34.15 -44.92 -1.34
N ILE A 700 34.19 -46.19 -0.99
CA ILE A 700 34.00 -46.68 0.37
C ILE A 700 35.35 -46.57 1.09
N PRO A 701 35.49 -45.68 2.07
CA PRO A 701 36.72 -45.55 2.84
C PRO A 701 36.96 -46.83 3.66
N CYS A 702 38.20 -47.30 3.71
CA CYS A 702 38.59 -48.38 4.60
C CYS A 702 39.97 -48.15 5.23
N SER A 703 40.19 -48.58 6.47
CA SER A 703 41.51 -48.54 7.14
C SER A 703 42.16 -49.94 7.24
N SER A 704 41.36 -51.00 7.29
CA SER A 704 41.78 -52.41 7.31
C SER A 704 40.68 -53.37 6.78
N THR A 705 40.94 -54.69 6.74
CA THR A 705 40.07 -55.73 6.15
C THR A 705 38.96 -56.25 7.08
N THR A 706 38.94 -55.88 8.35
CA THR A 706 37.97 -56.39 9.33
C THR A 706 36.83 -55.39 9.55
N SER A 707 35.60 -55.92 9.56
CA SER A 707 34.28 -55.27 9.61
C SER A 707 34.20 -53.84 10.16
N GLY A 708 33.37 -53.02 9.50
CA GLY A 708 32.98 -51.69 9.98
C GLY A 708 32.36 -50.76 8.93
N PHE A 709 32.34 -51.13 7.63
CA PHE A 709 31.94 -50.26 6.52
C PHE A 709 30.55 -49.63 6.67
N THR A 710 30.45 -48.31 6.51
CA THR A 710 29.17 -47.62 6.33
C THR A 710 28.85 -47.43 4.85
N TYR A 711 27.66 -47.89 4.42
CA TYR A 711 27.16 -47.76 3.05
C TYR A 711 26.04 -46.72 2.90
N ALA A 712 25.69 -45.99 3.97
CA ALA A 712 24.54 -45.10 4.04
C ALA A 712 24.48 -44.03 2.93
N ASN A 713 25.63 -43.65 2.36
CA ASN A 713 25.75 -42.64 1.30
C ASN A 713 26.25 -43.21 -0.04
N ALA A 714 26.43 -44.53 -0.14
CA ALA A 714 26.80 -45.22 -1.37
C ALA A 714 25.55 -45.51 -2.22
N VAL A 715 24.92 -44.42 -2.65
CA VAL A 715 23.65 -44.42 -3.38
C VAL A 715 23.87 -43.71 -4.71
N THR A 716 23.20 -44.19 -5.77
CA THR A 716 23.11 -43.50 -7.05
C THR A 716 21.68 -43.52 -7.55
N GLU A 717 21.25 -42.45 -8.22
CA GLU A 717 19.99 -42.40 -8.95
C GLU A 717 20.26 -42.23 -10.44
N MET A 718 19.54 -43.01 -11.26
CA MET A 718 19.55 -42.84 -12.69
C MET A 718 18.43 -41.88 -13.10
N ARG A 719 18.76 -40.83 -13.84
CA ARG A 719 17.78 -39.96 -14.52
C ARG A 719 17.83 -40.20 -16.02
N VAL A 720 16.66 -40.20 -16.66
CA VAL A 720 16.50 -40.40 -18.10
C VAL A 720 15.87 -39.16 -18.70
N PHE A 721 16.52 -38.63 -19.73
CA PHE A 721 16.10 -37.47 -20.49
C PHE A 721 15.75 -37.88 -21.92
N VAL A 722 14.69 -37.31 -22.46
CA VAL A 722 14.34 -37.42 -23.88
C VAL A 722 14.43 -36.01 -24.46
N GLY A 723 15.46 -35.78 -25.30
CA GLY A 723 15.85 -34.42 -25.64
C GLY A 723 16.31 -33.66 -24.40
N GLY A 724 15.81 -32.42 -24.24
CA GLY A 724 16.09 -31.57 -23.08
C GLY A 724 15.20 -31.81 -21.85
N VAL A 725 14.27 -32.79 -21.87
CA VAL A 725 13.26 -32.99 -20.82
C VAL A 725 13.58 -34.22 -19.97
N ASP A 726 13.51 -34.10 -18.63
CA ASP A 726 13.58 -35.24 -17.70
C ASP A 726 12.28 -36.07 -17.81
N ASP A 727 12.39 -37.28 -18.33
CA ASP A 727 11.29 -38.23 -18.56
C ASP A 727 11.33 -39.40 -17.56
N THR A 728 12.18 -39.34 -16.52
CA THR A 728 12.53 -40.47 -15.62
C THR A 728 11.31 -41.24 -15.09
N ALA A 729 10.22 -40.55 -14.75
CA ALA A 729 9.02 -41.16 -14.16
C ALA A 729 8.32 -42.18 -15.07
N ASN A 730 8.56 -42.10 -16.39
CA ASN A 730 7.96 -42.96 -17.39
C ASN A 730 8.82 -44.19 -17.76
N TRP A 731 9.94 -44.39 -17.06
CA TRP A 731 10.88 -45.48 -17.33
C TRP A 731 10.90 -46.50 -16.19
N THR A 732 11.14 -47.76 -16.55
CA THR A 732 11.34 -48.85 -15.60
C THR A 732 12.83 -49.13 -15.43
N PHE A 733 13.28 -49.41 -14.21
CA PHE A 733 14.70 -49.55 -13.87
C PHE A 733 15.02 -50.98 -13.42
N SER A 734 16.14 -51.51 -13.86
CA SER A 734 16.68 -52.81 -13.45
C SER A 734 18.19 -52.72 -13.25
N THR A 735 18.77 -53.67 -12.51
CA THR A 735 20.22 -53.72 -12.27
C THR A 735 20.83 -55.08 -12.60
N SER A 736 22.10 -55.06 -13.00
CA SER A 736 22.92 -56.25 -13.25
C SER A 736 24.36 -56.00 -12.83
N LEU A 737 25.05 -57.01 -12.30
CA LEU A 737 26.47 -56.93 -11.95
C LEU A 737 27.33 -57.13 -13.21
N VAL A 738 28.39 -56.33 -13.39
CA VAL A 738 29.26 -56.37 -14.60
C VAL A 738 30.68 -56.88 -14.32
N SER A 739 31.18 -56.85 -13.09
CA SER A 739 32.58 -57.18 -12.77
C SER A 739 32.80 -58.59 -12.19
N ALA A 740 33.88 -59.27 -12.63
CA ALA A 740 34.27 -60.63 -12.23
C ALA A 740 35.25 -60.72 -11.03
N SER A 741 35.77 -59.60 -10.49
CA SER A 741 36.79 -59.59 -9.41
C SER A 741 36.36 -58.90 -8.11
N GLY A 742 35.13 -58.39 -8.04
CA GLY A 742 34.49 -57.87 -6.82
C GLY A 742 32.97 -57.83 -6.98
N SER A 743 32.22 -58.41 -6.05
CA SER A 743 30.75 -58.42 -6.11
C SER A 743 30.20 -57.27 -5.26
N VAL A 744 29.45 -56.37 -5.90
CA VAL A 744 28.65 -55.35 -5.21
C VAL A 744 27.25 -55.92 -5.03
N SER A 745 26.71 -55.83 -3.82
CA SER A 745 25.31 -56.15 -3.52
C SER A 745 24.57 -54.88 -3.13
N GLY A 746 23.31 -54.79 -3.52
CA GLY A 746 22.45 -53.64 -3.32
C GLY A 746 21.10 -53.87 -3.99
N SER A 747 20.19 -52.92 -3.85
CA SER A 747 18.85 -53.01 -4.45
C SER A 747 18.37 -51.64 -4.94
N LEU A 748 17.49 -51.66 -5.94
CA LEU A 748 16.68 -50.50 -6.28
C LEU A 748 15.62 -50.26 -5.19
N SER A 749 15.23 -49.00 -4.98
CA SER A 749 14.13 -48.67 -4.07
C SER A 749 12.81 -49.26 -4.56
N THR A 750 11.97 -49.69 -3.63
CA THR A 750 10.59 -50.14 -3.89
C THR A 750 9.54 -49.08 -3.55
N THR A 751 9.96 -47.87 -3.13
CA THR A 751 9.08 -46.79 -2.70
C THR A 751 9.07 -45.67 -3.74
N ALA A 752 7.88 -45.30 -4.23
CA ALA A 752 7.69 -44.14 -5.11
C ALA A 752 8.07 -42.84 -4.37
N PRO A 753 8.70 -41.85 -5.03
CA PRO A 753 9.09 -41.78 -6.45
C PRO A 753 10.50 -42.34 -6.76
N PHE A 754 11.14 -43.06 -5.84
CA PHE A 754 12.57 -43.37 -5.90
C PHE A 754 12.94 -44.68 -6.60
N PHE A 755 12.07 -45.26 -7.45
CA PHE A 755 12.32 -46.56 -8.11
C PHE A 755 13.60 -46.61 -8.96
N ASN A 756 14.14 -45.45 -9.32
CA ASN A 756 15.37 -45.23 -10.06
C ASN A 756 16.64 -45.11 -9.17
N ARG A 757 16.50 -45.24 -7.84
CA ARG A 757 17.58 -45.12 -6.85
C ARG A 757 18.12 -46.50 -6.48
N TYR A 758 19.42 -46.72 -6.68
CA TYR A 758 20.14 -47.93 -6.25
C TYR A 758 20.99 -47.64 -5.01
N ALA A 759 20.81 -48.44 -3.95
CA ALA A 759 21.58 -48.36 -2.72
C ALA A 759 22.50 -49.58 -2.55
N VAL A 760 23.79 -49.34 -2.31
CA VAL A 760 24.77 -50.39 -2.02
C VAL A 760 24.57 -50.88 -0.59
N THR A 761 24.55 -52.20 -0.41
CA THR A 761 24.43 -52.85 0.91
C THR A 761 25.68 -53.63 1.29
N ALA A 762 26.47 -54.08 0.31
CA ALA A 762 27.76 -54.72 0.55
C ALA A 762 28.70 -54.65 -0.66
N VAL A 763 30.00 -54.78 -0.42
CA VAL A 763 31.03 -54.97 -1.45
C VAL A 763 31.97 -56.08 -1.00
N SER A 764 32.00 -57.21 -1.72
CA SER A 764 32.96 -58.30 -1.50
C SER A 764 34.07 -58.24 -2.54
N ASN A 765 35.29 -57.93 -2.13
CA ASN A 765 36.47 -58.07 -2.98
C ASN A 765 37.17 -59.36 -2.56
N THR A 766 37.47 -60.24 -3.50
CA THR A 766 38.33 -61.41 -3.27
C THR A 766 39.79 -60.95 -3.25
N GLY A 767 40.25 -60.37 -2.13
CA GLY A 767 41.63 -59.92 -1.97
C GLY A 767 41.90 -59.20 -0.65
N THR A 768 43.03 -59.50 -0.02
CA THR A 768 43.42 -59.15 1.37
C THR A 768 43.86 -57.68 1.57
N VAL A 769 43.62 -56.76 0.64
CA VAL A 769 44.14 -55.37 0.75
C VAL A 769 43.09 -54.33 0.29
N CYS A 770 42.96 -53.23 1.05
CA CYS A 770 42.28 -51.99 0.66
C CYS A 770 43.02 -51.25 -0.47
N THR A 771 43.24 -51.92 -1.61
CA THR A 771 43.88 -51.35 -2.79
C THR A 771 42.83 -50.97 -3.84
N ALA A 772 43.03 -49.82 -4.46
CA ALA A 772 42.12 -49.23 -5.46
C ALA A 772 42.03 -50.01 -6.80
N ALA A 773 42.46 -51.27 -6.85
CA ALA A 773 42.86 -51.92 -8.10
C ALA A 773 41.71 -52.51 -8.93
N SER A 774 40.49 -52.64 -8.42
CA SER A 774 39.32 -53.06 -9.24
C SER A 774 37.99 -52.57 -8.65
N PRO A 775 37.25 -51.64 -9.30
CA PRO A 775 35.90 -51.27 -8.89
C PRO A 775 34.94 -52.44 -9.05
N GLY A 776 34.00 -52.57 -8.12
CA GLY A 776 32.78 -53.31 -8.36
C GLY A 776 31.83 -52.46 -9.23
N ILE A 777 31.28 -53.04 -10.30
CA ILE A 777 30.47 -52.30 -11.28
C ILE A 777 29.04 -52.81 -11.25
N VAL A 778 28.10 -51.92 -10.94
CA VAL A 778 26.66 -52.16 -11.04
C VAL A 778 26.14 -51.42 -12.27
N ARG A 779 25.58 -52.15 -13.22
CA ARG A 779 24.90 -51.58 -14.37
C ARG A 779 23.43 -51.38 -14.05
N ILE A 780 22.96 -50.15 -14.19
CA ILE A 780 21.55 -49.79 -14.08
C ILE A 780 21.02 -49.58 -15.50
N THR A 781 19.90 -50.23 -15.82
CA THR A 781 19.27 -50.18 -17.14
C THR A 781 17.87 -49.59 -17.02
N ALA A 782 17.59 -48.58 -17.82
CA ALA A 782 16.27 -47.98 -17.97
C ALA A 782 15.60 -48.50 -19.26
N ALA A 783 14.35 -48.94 -19.16
CA ALA A 783 13.56 -49.42 -20.28
C ALA A 783 12.16 -48.79 -20.30
N LYS A 784 11.69 -48.45 -21.50
CA LYS A 784 10.35 -47.92 -21.78
C LYS A 784 9.87 -48.47 -23.12
N THR A 785 8.63 -48.96 -23.18
CA THR A 785 8.06 -49.51 -24.41
C THR A 785 8.10 -48.47 -25.54
N GLY A 786 8.59 -48.87 -26.72
CA GLY A 786 8.73 -47.96 -27.88
C GLY A 786 10.03 -47.16 -27.91
N TYR A 787 10.91 -47.30 -26.91
CA TYR A 787 12.24 -46.67 -26.87
C TYR A 787 13.33 -47.72 -26.69
N THR A 788 14.54 -47.42 -27.19
CA THR A 788 15.73 -48.26 -26.95
C THR A 788 16.15 -48.14 -25.48
N SER A 789 16.35 -49.27 -24.82
CA SER A 789 16.88 -49.29 -23.45
C SER A 789 18.26 -48.65 -23.37
N ILE A 790 18.52 -47.93 -22.27
CA ILE A 790 19.78 -47.24 -22.02
C ILE A 790 20.36 -47.69 -20.68
N SER A 791 21.68 -47.84 -20.59
CA SER A 791 22.34 -48.32 -19.37
C SER A 791 23.45 -47.38 -18.92
N ARG A 792 23.71 -47.37 -17.61
CA ARG A 792 24.84 -46.64 -16.99
C ARG A 792 25.53 -47.52 -15.95
N ASP A 793 26.85 -47.38 -15.87
CA ASP A 793 27.70 -48.17 -14.98
C ASP A 793 28.09 -47.34 -13.76
N PHE A 794 27.57 -47.74 -12.59
CA PHE A 794 27.94 -47.16 -11.30
C PHE A 794 29.12 -47.94 -10.71
N GLN A 795 30.22 -47.24 -10.43
CA GLN A 795 31.44 -47.82 -9.91
C GLN A 795 31.55 -47.62 -8.39
N VAL A 796 31.79 -48.71 -7.66
CA VAL A 796 32.02 -48.69 -6.22
C VAL A 796 33.40 -49.24 -5.92
N VAL A 797 34.24 -48.46 -5.25
CA VAL A 797 35.63 -48.83 -4.95
C VAL A 797 35.87 -48.81 -3.45
N LYS A 798 36.57 -49.81 -2.91
CA LYS A 798 37.17 -49.71 -1.56
C LYS A 798 38.55 -49.09 -1.69
N GLN A 799 38.85 -48.09 -0.88
CA GLN A 799 40.15 -47.41 -0.93
C GLN A 799 40.64 -47.10 0.47
N LYS A 800 41.94 -47.31 0.71
CA LYS A 800 42.56 -46.96 1.98
C LYS A 800 42.39 -45.46 2.24
N SER A 801 41.75 -45.08 3.34
CA SER A 801 41.72 -43.67 3.75
C SER A 801 43.14 -43.20 3.96
N ILE A 802 43.49 -42.07 3.34
CA ILE A 802 44.81 -41.46 3.26
C ILE A 802 45.55 -41.47 4.61
N THR A 803 46.87 -41.59 4.54
CA THR A 803 47.89 -41.65 5.58
C THR A 803 47.87 -40.60 6.71
N ASN A 804 46.91 -39.65 6.76
CA ASN A 804 46.86 -38.58 7.78
C ASN A 804 45.51 -38.44 8.52
N ALA A 805 44.65 -39.47 8.54
CA ALA A 805 43.50 -39.47 9.45
C ALA A 805 43.95 -39.86 10.87
N PRO A 806 43.76 -39.00 11.90
CA PRO A 806 44.05 -39.38 13.28
C PRO A 806 42.98 -40.39 13.73
N SER A 807 43.36 -41.67 13.81
CA SER A 807 42.58 -42.80 14.34
C SER A 807 41.35 -43.30 13.56
N ASP A 808 41.02 -44.58 13.78
CA ASP A 808 40.15 -45.51 13.03
C ASP A 808 38.65 -45.16 12.88
N ASN A 809 38.26 -43.89 12.77
CA ASN A 809 36.88 -43.51 12.48
C ASN A 809 36.67 -43.27 10.98
N GLN A 810 36.03 -44.22 10.32
CA GLN A 810 35.71 -44.21 8.89
C GLN A 810 35.05 -42.91 8.47
N THR A 811 35.73 -42.16 7.60
CA THR A 811 35.26 -40.86 7.12
C THR A 811 34.83 -40.95 5.66
N GLY A 812 33.52 -40.97 5.40
CA GLY A 812 32.95 -40.90 4.06
C GLY A 812 33.08 -39.50 3.49
N THR A 813 33.53 -39.36 2.24
CA THR A 813 33.65 -38.06 1.55
C THR A 813 32.97 -38.12 0.19
N TRP A 814 32.19 -37.10 -0.15
CA TRP A 814 31.51 -37.00 -1.43
C TRP A 814 31.34 -35.53 -1.82
N PHE A 815 30.93 -35.29 -3.07
CA PHE A 815 30.49 -33.98 -3.49
C PHE A 815 29.07 -34.04 -4.03
N ALA A 816 28.35 -32.93 -3.85
CA ALA A 816 27.13 -32.65 -4.56
C ALA A 816 27.43 -31.65 -5.68
N THR A 817 26.77 -31.83 -6.82
CA THR A 817 26.68 -30.79 -7.85
C THR A 817 25.30 -30.19 -7.71
N THR A 818 25.26 -28.91 -7.44
CA THR A 818 24.06 -28.23 -7.07
C THR A 818 23.85 -27.08 -8.02
N GLN A 819 22.63 -26.95 -8.51
CA GLN A 819 22.19 -25.69 -9.06
C GLN A 819 21.48 -24.99 -7.91
N ALA A 820 21.69 -23.69 -7.78
CA ALA A 820 20.76 -22.88 -7.02
C ALA A 820 19.39 -23.09 -7.68
N VAL A 821 18.51 -23.84 -7.03
CA VAL A 821 17.15 -24.02 -7.53
C VAL A 821 16.61 -22.61 -7.68
N ALA A 822 16.07 -22.30 -8.85
CA ALA A 822 15.53 -20.98 -9.14
C ALA A 822 14.39 -20.58 -8.19
N VAL A 823 13.91 -21.47 -7.31
CA VAL A 823 12.68 -21.42 -6.49
C VAL A 823 12.89 -20.62 -5.23
N ASP A 824 13.07 -19.32 -5.35
CA ASP A 824 12.82 -18.43 -4.22
C ASP A 824 11.32 -18.09 -4.16
N PRO A 825 10.54 -18.73 -3.28
CA PRO A 825 9.09 -18.63 -3.29
C PRO A 825 8.57 -17.25 -2.87
N PHE A 826 9.38 -16.47 -2.15
CA PHE A 826 9.04 -15.16 -1.61
C PHE A 826 9.69 -14.00 -2.37
N ARG A 827 10.56 -14.27 -3.34
CA ARG A 827 11.16 -13.23 -4.16
C ARG A 827 10.22 -12.73 -5.26
N LEU A 828 10.38 -11.45 -5.61
CA LEU A 828 9.74 -10.85 -6.78
C LEU A 828 10.53 -11.17 -8.05
N TYR A 829 9.82 -11.43 -9.15
CA TYR A 829 10.41 -11.68 -10.47
C TYR A 829 9.79 -10.76 -11.52
N PHE A 830 10.53 -10.41 -12.57
CA PHE A 830 9.96 -9.75 -13.74
C PHE A 830 9.13 -10.74 -14.56
N ALA A 831 8.01 -10.27 -15.10
CA ALA A 831 7.19 -11.08 -15.98
C ALA A 831 7.89 -11.26 -17.33
N PRO A 832 8.16 -12.52 -17.75
CA PRO A 832 8.66 -12.75 -19.08
C PRO A 832 7.53 -12.53 -20.11
N GLU A 833 7.94 -12.21 -21.34
CA GLU A 833 7.01 -12.10 -22.46
C GLU A 833 6.35 -13.44 -22.78
N ASN A 834 7.13 -14.53 -22.72
CA ASN A 834 6.65 -15.90 -22.84
C ASN A 834 6.73 -16.63 -21.49
N PRO A 835 5.64 -17.24 -20.99
CA PRO A 835 5.62 -17.97 -19.72
C PRO A 835 6.67 -19.10 -19.56
N THR A 836 7.28 -19.55 -20.65
CA THR A 836 8.34 -20.56 -20.67
C THR A 836 9.75 -19.99 -20.53
N ASP A 837 9.93 -18.68 -20.60
CA ASP A 837 11.26 -18.06 -20.53
C ASP A 837 11.82 -18.11 -19.12
N THR A 838 13.16 -18.00 -19.03
CA THR A 838 13.87 -18.01 -17.76
C THR A 838 13.49 -16.79 -16.90
N PRO A 839 13.11 -16.98 -15.63
CA PRO A 839 12.77 -15.90 -14.72
C PRO A 839 13.96 -14.97 -14.47
N VAL A 840 13.71 -13.66 -14.47
CA VAL A 840 14.68 -12.66 -13.98
C VAL A 840 14.21 -12.15 -12.63
N ALA A 841 15.00 -12.39 -11.59
CA ALA A 841 14.69 -11.93 -10.25
C ALA A 841 14.86 -10.41 -10.13
N VAL A 842 13.92 -9.75 -9.46
CA VAL A 842 14.03 -8.33 -9.11
C VAL A 842 15.18 -8.16 -8.10
N GLN A 843 15.98 -7.12 -8.28
CA GLN A 843 17.08 -6.73 -7.40
C GLN A 843 16.71 -5.53 -6.54
N ALA A 844 17.43 -5.34 -5.44
CA ALA A 844 17.25 -4.16 -4.57
C ALA A 844 17.38 -2.84 -5.34
N SER A 845 18.32 -2.76 -6.30
CA SER A 845 18.52 -1.59 -7.16
C SER A 845 17.35 -1.27 -8.08
N ASP A 846 16.48 -2.25 -8.36
CA ASP A 846 15.26 -2.04 -9.15
C ASP A 846 14.13 -1.40 -8.31
N LEU A 847 14.26 -1.44 -6.98
CA LEU A 847 13.23 -1.00 -6.04
C LEU A 847 13.58 0.33 -5.36
N VAL A 848 14.86 0.52 -5.00
CA VAL A 848 15.38 1.71 -4.30
C VAL A 848 16.72 2.17 -4.88
N GLY A 849 17.00 3.49 -4.87
CA GLY A 849 18.27 4.04 -5.33
C GLY A 849 18.40 5.56 -5.21
N SER A 850 19.50 6.12 -5.75
CA SER A 850 19.77 7.56 -5.83
C SER A 850 19.09 8.24 -7.03
N GLY A 851 18.56 7.47 -7.98
CA GLY A 851 17.78 7.94 -9.13
C GLY A 851 16.28 7.68 -8.97
N PRO A 852 15.49 7.79 -10.07
CA PRO A 852 14.09 7.40 -10.09
C PRO A 852 13.97 5.92 -9.70
N SER A 853 13.33 5.62 -8.58
CA SER A 853 13.06 4.25 -8.12
C SER A 853 11.57 4.08 -7.83
N PRO A 854 10.98 2.88 -7.96
CA PRO A 854 9.57 2.65 -7.63
C PRO A 854 9.21 3.08 -6.20
N TRP A 855 10.12 2.92 -5.23
CA TRP A 855 9.88 3.27 -3.82
C TRP A 855 10.69 4.50 -3.35
N PHE A 856 10.70 5.56 -4.16
CA PHE A 856 11.53 6.75 -3.96
C PHE A 856 11.28 7.50 -2.63
N ASP A 857 10.09 7.38 -2.05
CA ASP A 857 9.62 8.13 -0.87
C ASP A 857 9.01 7.18 0.16
N GLY A 858 9.60 5.98 0.29
CA GLY A 858 9.04 4.85 1.03
C GLY A 858 8.19 3.91 0.17
N ILE A 859 7.50 2.96 0.81
CA ILE A 859 6.82 1.85 0.12
C ILE A 859 5.38 2.26 -0.22
N THR A 860 5.01 2.19 -1.50
CA THR A 860 3.71 2.67 -1.98
C THR A 860 3.01 1.60 -2.81
N ILE A 861 1.73 1.35 -2.50
CA ILE A 861 0.92 0.29 -3.08
C ILE A 861 -0.40 0.90 -3.55
N TYR A 862 -0.75 0.66 -4.82
CA TYR A 862 -2.06 1.00 -5.37
C TYR A 862 -2.76 -0.24 -5.91
N VAL A 863 -3.95 -0.55 -5.41
CA VAL A 863 -4.83 -1.61 -5.91
C VAL A 863 -5.95 -0.98 -6.73
N HIS A 864 -5.90 -1.20 -8.04
CA HIS A 864 -6.96 -0.87 -8.98
C HIS A 864 -7.95 -2.03 -9.06
N SER A 865 -9.11 -1.89 -8.41
CA SER A 865 -10.26 -2.77 -8.67
C SER A 865 -10.98 -2.27 -9.91
N VAL A 866 -11.00 -3.08 -10.99
CA VAL A 866 -11.59 -2.67 -12.27
C VAL A 866 -13.10 -2.49 -12.17
N ASP A 867 -13.76 -3.22 -11.27
CA ASP A 867 -15.21 -3.19 -11.09
C ASP A 867 -15.70 -1.97 -10.29
N ALA A 868 -14.82 -1.38 -9.46
CA ALA A 868 -15.16 -0.20 -8.68
C ALA A 868 -15.44 1.05 -9.55
N GLU A 869 -15.13 1.02 -10.85
CA GLU A 869 -15.35 2.10 -11.81
C GLU A 869 -16.69 2.00 -12.57
N ASP A 870 -17.40 0.86 -12.53
CA ASP A 870 -18.64 0.63 -13.29
C ASP A 870 -19.89 0.78 -12.41
N ASP A 871 -20.50 1.96 -12.41
CA ASP A 871 -21.76 2.27 -11.70
C ASP A 871 -23.02 1.96 -12.52
N SER A 872 -22.90 1.29 -13.67
CA SER A 872 -24.08 0.99 -14.50
C SER A 872 -25.01 -0.03 -13.83
N VAL A 873 -26.30 0.32 -13.78
CA VAL A 873 -27.36 -0.52 -13.21
C VAL A 873 -28.33 -0.90 -14.30
N THR A 874 -28.69 -2.19 -14.35
CA THR A 874 -29.76 -2.70 -15.20
C THR A 874 -30.94 -3.16 -14.34
N GLY A 875 -32.18 -2.88 -14.78
CA GLY A 875 -33.41 -3.27 -14.09
C GLY A 875 -34.12 -2.16 -13.31
N THR A 876 -35.25 -2.48 -12.67
CA THR A 876 -36.10 -1.55 -11.89
C THR A 876 -36.51 -2.21 -10.57
N GLY A 877 -36.49 -1.45 -9.45
CA GLY A 877 -36.93 -1.95 -8.15
C GLY A 877 -35.98 -2.97 -7.50
N ASN A 878 -36.50 -4.08 -6.97
CA ASN A 878 -35.75 -5.09 -6.21
C ASN A 878 -34.88 -6.03 -7.08
N SER A 879 -34.82 -5.77 -8.40
CA SER A 879 -34.05 -6.53 -9.41
C SER A 879 -32.94 -5.68 -10.05
N MET A 880 -32.48 -4.62 -9.36
CA MET A 880 -31.32 -3.85 -9.81
C MET A 880 -30.07 -4.71 -9.77
N LEU A 881 -29.67 -5.23 -10.94
CA LEU A 881 -28.41 -5.90 -11.13
C LEU A 881 -27.42 -4.85 -11.62
N ARG A 882 -26.40 -4.58 -10.81
CA ARG A 882 -25.26 -3.82 -11.31
C ARG A 882 -24.55 -4.69 -12.33
N ASN A 883 -24.03 -4.07 -13.38
CA ASN A 883 -23.15 -4.75 -14.32
C ASN A 883 -21.75 -4.99 -13.73
N ARG A 884 -21.63 -5.17 -12.41
CA ARG A 884 -20.38 -5.39 -11.68
C ARG A 884 -20.58 -6.36 -10.53
N VAL A 885 -19.54 -7.10 -10.18
CA VAL A 885 -19.44 -7.77 -8.89
C VAL A 885 -19.03 -6.72 -7.86
N ASP A 886 -19.77 -6.59 -6.76
CA ASP A 886 -19.31 -5.71 -5.68
C ASP A 886 -18.07 -6.32 -5.03
N SER A 887 -16.96 -5.60 -5.05
CA SER A 887 -15.70 -6.01 -4.44
C SER A 887 -15.33 -5.13 -3.25
N GLY A 888 -14.29 -5.57 -2.54
CA GLY A 888 -13.67 -4.83 -1.45
C GLY A 888 -12.29 -5.37 -1.14
N VAL A 889 -11.35 -4.47 -0.86
CA VAL A 889 -9.97 -4.81 -0.52
C VAL A 889 -9.83 -4.99 0.98
N ARG A 890 -9.47 -6.19 1.42
CA ARG A 890 -9.29 -6.51 2.84
C ARG A 890 -7.82 -6.50 3.18
N LEU A 891 -7.43 -5.70 4.17
CA LEU A 891 -6.09 -5.64 4.71
C LEU A 891 -6.00 -6.63 5.86
N TRP A 892 -5.16 -7.65 5.70
CA TRP A 892 -5.08 -8.80 6.60
C TRP A 892 -3.65 -8.99 7.12
N ASN A 893 -3.53 -9.64 8.29
CA ASN A 893 -2.25 -9.89 8.98
C ASN A 893 -1.39 -8.63 9.16
N GLY A 894 -2.03 -7.48 9.39
CA GLY A 894 -1.35 -6.20 9.63
C GLY A 894 -0.86 -6.01 11.07
N ARG A 895 -0.95 -7.03 11.94
CA ARG A 895 -0.55 -6.94 13.35
C ARG A 895 0.98 -6.80 13.47
N GLY A 896 1.40 -5.87 14.30
CA GLY A 896 2.79 -5.45 14.48
C GLY A 896 3.26 -4.48 13.39
N PRO A 897 4.56 -4.10 13.41
CA PRO A 897 5.11 -3.18 12.44
C PRO A 897 5.05 -3.70 10.99
N LEU A 898 4.48 -2.88 10.11
CA LEU A 898 4.49 -3.14 8.67
C LEU A 898 5.89 -3.00 8.09
N VAL A 899 6.07 -3.43 6.83
CA VAL A 899 7.33 -3.25 6.12
C VAL A 899 7.58 -1.77 5.82
N SER A 900 8.81 -1.30 6.04
CA SER A 900 9.27 0.05 5.74
C SER A 900 10.72 0.02 5.28
N LEU A 901 11.18 1.09 4.63
CA LEU A 901 12.62 1.25 4.40
C LEU A 901 13.33 1.56 5.74
N PRO A 902 14.56 1.07 5.97
CA PRO A 902 15.32 1.36 7.18
C PRO A 902 15.81 2.82 7.18
N SER A 903 15.45 3.56 8.24
CA SER A 903 15.81 4.98 8.41
C SER A 903 17.32 5.25 8.33
N ALA A 904 18.16 4.29 8.75
CA ALA A 904 19.61 4.40 8.71
C ALA A 904 20.17 4.45 7.27
N SER A 905 19.52 3.76 6.33
CA SER A 905 19.96 3.70 4.92
C SER A 905 19.15 4.64 4.03
N TYR A 906 17.90 4.94 4.40
CA TYR A 906 16.97 5.77 3.64
C TYR A 906 16.30 6.80 4.56
N PRO A 907 17.04 7.81 5.04
CA PRO A 907 16.50 8.84 5.93
C PRO A 907 15.40 9.63 5.20
N GLY A 908 14.25 9.82 5.87
CA GLY A 908 13.10 10.50 5.29
C GLY A 908 12.47 9.77 4.09
N ARG A 909 12.66 8.44 4.00
CA ARG A 909 11.97 7.54 3.04
C ARG A 909 11.38 6.33 3.77
N THR A 910 10.93 6.52 5.00
CA THR A 910 10.38 5.50 5.89
C THR A 910 8.86 5.56 5.93
N GLY A 911 8.20 4.42 5.78
CA GLY A 911 6.75 4.32 5.92
C GLY A 911 6.14 3.47 4.81
N LEU A 912 4.82 3.35 4.86
CA LEU A 912 4.05 2.60 3.88
C LEU A 912 2.71 3.26 3.58
N SER A 913 2.35 3.35 2.30
CA SER A 913 1.05 3.85 1.89
C SER A 913 0.32 2.87 1.01
N PHE A 914 -0.90 2.53 1.43
CA PHE A 914 -1.80 1.64 0.73
C PHE A 914 -2.98 2.43 0.18
N VAL A 915 -3.25 2.30 -1.11
CA VAL A 915 -4.31 3.06 -1.79
C VAL A 915 -5.14 2.12 -2.68
N THR A 916 -6.45 2.35 -2.75
CA THR A 916 -7.32 1.71 -3.73
C THR A 916 -8.46 2.64 -4.18
N ASN A 917 -9.02 2.41 -5.35
CA ASN A 917 -10.24 3.06 -5.82
C ASN A 917 -11.53 2.42 -5.24
N ASP A 918 -11.40 1.30 -4.52
CA ASP A 918 -12.51 0.53 -3.95
C ASP A 918 -12.69 0.76 -2.43
N ALA A 919 -13.65 0.06 -1.81
CA ALA A 919 -13.79 0.01 -0.36
C ALA A 919 -12.67 -0.85 0.27
N VAL A 920 -12.15 -0.38 1.41
CA VAL A 920 -11.11 -1.05 2.20
C VAL A 920 -11.68 -1.56 3.51
N TYR A 921 -11.26 -2.76 3.91
CA TYR A 921 -11.65 -3.43 5.13
C TYR A 921 -10.38 -3.77 5.94
N ILE A 922 -10.14 -3.07 7.04
CA ILE A 922 -9.00 -3.30 7.93
C ILE A 922 -9.40 -4.31 8.99
N MET A 923 -8.63 -5.40 9.10
CA MET A 923 -8.95 -6.52 9.99
C MET A 923 -8.00 -6.59 11.18
N GLY A 924 -8.54 -6.40 12.38
CA GLY A 924 -7.79 -6.46 13.63
C GLY A 924 -6.80 -5.32 13.80
N HIS A 925 -5.78 -5.57 14.64
CA HIS A 925 -4.72 -4.60 14.83
C HIS A 925 -3.95 -4.37 13.52
N PHE A 926 -3.70 -3.11 13.20
CA PHE A 926 -3.05 -2.72 11.96
C PHE A 926 -1.90 -1.76 12.22
N ASN A 927 -0.70 -2.14 11.76
CA ASN A 927 0.55 -1.46 12.06
C ASN A 927 0.74 -1.23 13.57
N ALA A 928 0.23 -2.14 14.40
CA ALA A 928 0.23 -2.06 15.85
C ALA A 928 0.14 -3.48 16.43
N ASP A 929 0.71 -3.72 17.60
CA ASP A 929 0.78 -5.06 18.18
C ASP A 929 -0.43 -5.44 19.05
N GLY A 930 -1.29 -4.47 19.38
CA GLY A 930 -2.48 -4.65 20.19
C GLY A 930 -2.28 -4.49 21.69
N THR A 931 -1.08 -4.11 22.15
CA THR A 931 -0.80 -3.82 23.56
C THR A 931 -1.22 -2.39 23.88
N VAL A 932 -2.45 -2.21 24.40
CA VAL A 932 -3.01 -0.87 24.59
C VAL A 932 -2.62 -0.21 25.92
N ASN A 933 -2.23 1.06 25.86
CA ASN A 933 -2.07 1.98 26.96
C ASN A 933 -3.14 3.09 26.89
N SER A 934 -4.10 3.03 27.80
CA SER A 934 -5.25 3.93 27.83
C SER A 934 -5.00 5.27 28.55
N THR A 935 -3.79 5.51 29.08
CA THR A 935 -3.51 6.69 29.91
C THR A 935 -3.20 7.92 29.07
N LEU A 936 -4.15 8.86 28.97
CA LEU A 936 -4.07 10.09 28.17
C LEU A 936 -2.87 11.02 28.48
N SER A 937 -2.26 10.90 29.66
CA SER A 937 -1.10 11.71 30.07
C SER A 937 0.25 11.05 29.74
N SER A 938 0.27 9.81 29.27
CA SER A 938 1.48 9.08 28.93
C SER A 938 2.05 9.56 27.60
N ALA A 939 3.35 9.86 27.56
CA ALA A 939 4.06 10.39 26.40
C ALA A 939 5.27 9.53 26.02
N GLY A 940 5.67 9.57 24.74
CA GLY A 940 6.79 8.81 24.19
C GLY A 940 6.38 7.43 23.68
N THR A 941 7.36 6.64 23.19
CA THR A 941 7.13 5.27 22.72
C THR A 941 6.53 4.40 23.83
N GLY A 942 5.44 3.68 23.54
CA GLY A 942 4.66 2.95 24.55
C GLY A 942 3.75 3.84 25.41
N GLY A 943 3.60 5.12 25.03
CA GLY A 943 2.72 6.11 25.67
C GLY A 943 1.25 5.89 25.37
N TYR A 944 0.41 6.92 25.43
CA TYR A 944 -1.02 6.78 25.12
C TYR A 944 -1.24 6.23 23.70
N SER A 945 -1.88 5.06 23.57
CA SER A 945 -2.01 4.36 22.29
C SER A 945 -2.81 5.11 21.24
N GLY A 946 -3.61 6.11 21.64
CA GLY A 946 -4.28 7.00 20.69
C GLY A 946 -3.35 8.02 20.02
N GLN A 947 -2.08 8.15 20.42
CA GLN A 947 -1.16 9.19 19.92
C GLN A 947 0.27 8.71 19.66
N TYR A 948 0.80 7.81 20.49
CA TYR A 948 2.20 7.42 20.42
C TYR A 948 2.37 6.00 19.86
N PRO A 949 3.42 5.74 19.06
CA PRO A 949 3.72 4.39 18.61
C PRO A 949 4.17 3.51 19.78
N GLU A 950 3.88 2.21 19.72
CA GLU A 950 4.29 1.26 20.76
C GLU A 950 5.77 0.88 20.64
N SER A 951 6.35 1.01 19.43
CA SER A 951 7.77 0.75 19.18
C SER A 951 8.38 1.70 18.15
N ALA A 952 9.70 1.86 18.19
CA ALA A 952 10.44 2.60 17.16
C ALA A 952 10.47 1.90 15.80
N SER A 953 9.95 0.67 15.67
CA SER A 953 9.80 -0.01 14.39
C SER A 953 8.43 0.26 13.75
N GLU A 954 7.48 0.78 14.52
CA GLU A 954 6.16 1.20 14.04
C GLU A 954 6.30 2.52 13.27
N MET A 955 6.69 2.41 11.99
CA MET A 955 6.78 3.56 11.08
C MET A 955 5.39 4.04 10.69
N LEU A 956 5.31 5.30 10.24
CA LEU A 956 4.06 5.88 9.78
C LEU A 956 3.50 5.07 8.60
N SER A 957 2.20 4.82 8.64
CA SER A 957 1.47 4.19 7.55
C SER A 957 0.26 5.01 7.14
N SER A 958 -0.21 4.82 5.91
CA SER A 958 -1.48 5.38 5.46
C SER A 958 -2.30 4.35 4.68
N VAL A 959 -3.62 4.45 4.82
CA VAL A 959 -4.62 3.66 4.11
C VAL A 959 -5.62 4.61 3.48
N MET A 960 -5.75 4.53 2.17
CA MET A 960 -6.62 5.41 1.39
C MET A 960 -7.54 4.59 0.50
N GLY A 961 -8.84 4.89 0.51
CA GLY A 961 -9.84 4.14 -0.24
C GLY A 961 -11.12 4.94 -0.47
N ASP A 962 -12.09 4.39 -1.19
CA ASP A 962 -13.40 5.06 -1.37
C ASP A 962 -14.20 5.08 -0.06
N ALA A 963 -14.14 3.97 0.68
CA ALA A 963 -14.74 3.77 1.98
C ALA A 963 -13.81 2.91 2.84
N ILE A 964 -13.57 3.25 4.10
CA ILE A 964 -12.77 2.41 5.02
C ILE A 964 -13.68 1.86 6.12
N SER A 965 -13.66 0.54 6.30
CA SER A 965 -14.30 -0.15 7.42
C SER A 965 -13.26 -0.84 8.30
N ILE A 966 -13.47 -0.80 9.61
CA ILE A 966 -12.60 -1.46 10.60
C ILE A 966 -13.37 -2.57 11.28
N PHE A 967 -12.72 -3.73 11.42
CA PHE A 967 -13.19 -4.86 12.21
C PHE A 967 -12.18 -5.18 13.31
N SER A 968 -12.66 -5.65 14.45
CA SER A 968 -11.81 -6.04 15.55
C SER A 968 -10.97 -7.27 15.21
N GLN A 969 -9.96 -7.54 16.05
CA GLN A 969 -9.14 -8.72 15.84
C GLN A 969 -9.99 -9.99 16.06
N PRO A 970 -9.95 -10.95 15.12
CA PRO A 970 -10.47 -12.28 15.39
C PRO A 970 -9.58 -12.97 16.43
N GLU A 971 -10.12 -13.18 17.63
CA GLU A 971 -9.40 -13.87 18.70
C GLU A 971 -9.84 -15.32 18.83
N PHE A 972 -8.89 -16.20 19.14
CA PHE A 972 -9.12 -17.62 19.36
C PHE A 972 -8.64 -18.04 20.75
N SER A 973 -9.32 -19.04 21.31
CA SER A 973 -8.91 -19.74 22.52
C SER A 973 -8.47 -21.16 22.21
N ARG A 974 -7.47 -21.65 22.95
CA ARG A 974 -6.98 -23.02 22.88
C ARG A 974 -7.55 -23.83 24.05
N SER A 975 -8.12 -25.00 23.78
CA SER A 975 -8.56 -25.96 24.80
C SER A 975 -8.06 -27.38 24.53
N GLY A 976 -8.15 -28.25 25.54
CA GLY A 976 -7.57 -29.59 25.51
C GLY A 976 -6.13 -29.65 26.04
N SER A 977 -5.50 -30.81 25.90
CA SER A 977 -4.12 -31.08 26.34
C SER A 977 -3.26 -31.56 25.18
N SER A 978 -1.95 -31.32 25.27
CA SER A 978 -0.97 -31.82 24.29
C SER A 978 -1.12 -33.33 24.09
N PRO A 979 -1.09 -33.84 22.84
CA PRO A 979 -0.90 -33.14 21.56
C PRO A 979 -2.21 -32.68 20.88
N ASN A 980 -3.37 -32.97 21.46
CA ASN A 980 -4.69 -32.81 20.83
C ASN A 980 -5.36 -31.48 21.21
N TYR A 981 -4.67 -30.37 20.96
CA TYR A 981 -5.25 -29.05 21.14
C TYR A 981 -6.36 -28.77 20.13
N ARG A 982 -7.40 -28.09 20.59
CA ARG A 982 -8.48 -27.60 19.75
C ARG A 982 -8.55 -26.08 19.86
N TYR A 983 -8.79 -25.41 18.74
CA TYR A 983 -8.80 -23.95 18.63
C TYR A 983 -10.19 -23.50 18.26
N TYR A 984 -10.72 -22.54 19.02
CA TYR A 984 -12.09 -22.06 18.87
C TYR A 984 -12.11 -20.53 18.83
N PRO A 985 -12.94 -19.93 17.97
CA PRO A 985 -13.11 -18.48 17.95
C PRO A 985 -13.77 -18.01 19.24
N ASN A 986 -13.26 -16.91 19.79
CA ASN A 986 -13.90 -16.22 20.90
C ASN A 986 -15.22 -15.60 20.40
N SER A 987 -16.31 -15.83 21.13
CA SER A 987 -17.63 -15.22 20.86
C SER A 987 -18.20 -15.41 19.44
N GLY A 988 -17.83 -16.49 18.73
CA GLY A 988 -18.43 -16.84 17.45
C GLY A 988 -18.14 -15.81 16.35
N TRP A 989 -16.87 -15.47 16.13
CA TRP A 989 -16.48 -14.61 15.03
C TRP A 989 -16.49 -15.39 13.69
N ALA A 990 -17.25 -14.92 12.68
CA ALA A 990 -17.30 -15.53 11.34
C ALA A 990 -17.65 -14.50 10.25
N ASP A 991 -16.75 -14.26 9.29
CA ASP A 991 -16.87 -13.26 8.24
C ASP A 991 -17.85 -13.64 7.10
N SER A 992 -18.06 -14.94 6.86
CA SER A 992 -18.92 -15.46 5.79
C SER A 992 -20.42 -15.45 6.06
N MET A 993 -20.82 -15.26 7.32
CA MET A 993 -22.22 -15.40 7.75
C MET A 993 -22.80 -14.15 8.41
N SER A 994 -22.17 -12.98 8.22
CA SER A 994 -22.60 -11.68 8.75
C SER A 994 -24.01 -11.24 8.31
N ALA A 995 -24.65 -11.97 7.39
CA ALA A 995 -26.03 -11.79 6.96
C ALA A 995 -26.97 -12.96 7.33
N SER A 996 -26.48 -14.06 7.91
CA SER A 996 -27.21 -15.33 7.99
C SER A 996 -28.49 -15.30 8.85
N ARG A 997 -29.48 -16.05 8.35
CA ARG A 997 -30.81 -16.28 8.91
C ARG A 997 -30.73 -17.21 10.13
N ARG A 998 -31.51 -16.91 11.18
CA ARG A 998 -31.75 -17.79 12.34
C ARG A 998 -32.47 -19.09 11.89
N ASP A 999 -32.01 -20.23 12.38
CA ASP A 999 -32.36 -21.61 11.99
C ASP A 999 -33.86 -22.04 11.93
N ASP A 1000 -34.04 -23.19 11.25
CA ASP A 1000 -35.16 -24.11 10.91
C ASP A 1000 -36.56 -24.08 11.57
N SER A 1001 -36.82 -23.30 12.62
CA SER A 1001 -38.08 -23.36 13.36
C SER A 1001 -39.18 -22.45 12.78
N ALA A 1002 -40.39 -22.99 12.61
CA ALA A 1002 -41.51 -22.37 11.88
C ALA A 1002 -42.09 -21.06 12.46
N ASN A 1003 -41.57 -20.50 13.56
CA ASN A 1003 -42.29 -19.48 14.36
C ASN A 1003 -41.53 -18.17 14.67
N TYR A 1004 -40.44 -17.81 13.99
CA TYR A 1004 -39.99 -16.40 13.96
C TYR A 1004 -39.68 -15.90 12.54
N SER A 1005 -40.08 -14.67 12.29
CA SER A 1005 -40.76 -14.27 11.06
C SER A 1005 -39.88 -13.52 10.05
N THR A 1006 -40.37 -13.48 8.81
CA THR A 1006 -40.09 -12.49 7.76
C THR A 1006 -39.89 -11.04 8.25
N SER A 1007 -40.32 -10.73 9.48
CA SER A 1007 -40.23 -9.46 10.19
C SER A 1007 -38.84 -8.83 10.25
N TRP A 1008 -37.71 -9.52 10.46
CA TRP A 1008 -36.42 -8.79 10.54
C TRP A 1008 -36.04 -8.09 9.22
N MET A 1009 -36.23 -8.76 8.09
CA MET A 1009 -35.99 -8.18 6.77
C MET A 1009 -37.08 -7.17 6.37
N SER A 1010 -38.28 -7.31 6.92
CA SER A 1010 -39.48 -6.56 6.52
C SER A 1010 -40.05 -5.58 7.54
N THR A 1011 -39.43 -5.39 8.72
CA THR A 1011 -39.83 -4.37 9.72
C THR A 1011 -38.77 -3.29 9.86
N ASN A 1012 -39.16 -2.15 10.43
CA ASN A 1012 -38.27 -1.03 10.67
C ASN A 1012 -37.31 -1.32 11.84
N PRO A 1013 -36.08 -0.76 11.83
CA PRO A 1013 -35.19 -0.83 12.99
C PRO A 1013 -35.88 -0.26 14.24
N SER A 1014 -35.75 -0.93 15.36
CA SER A 1014 -36.20 -0.51 16.70
C SER A 1014 -35.21 -1.03 17.75
N GLY A 1015 -35.29 -0.54 18.98
CA GLY A 1015 -34.43 -1.03 20.07
C GLY A 1015 -34.49 -2.54 20.31
N SER A 1016 -35.60 -3.20 19.93
CA SER A 1016 -35.83 -4.64 20.13
C SER A 1016 -35.39 -5.55 18.99
N ASN A 1017 -35.02 -5.03 17.81
CA ASN A 1017 -34.58 -5.83 16.64
C ASN A 1017 -33.18 -5.45 16.12
N THR A 1018 -32.35 -4.89 17.01
CA THR A 1018 -30.96 -4.53 16.72
C THR A 1018 -29.99 -5.73 16.73
N LEU A 1019 -30.41 -6.89 17.25
CA LEU A 1019 -29.55 -8.04 17.57
C LEU A 1019 -30.12 -9.38 17.04
N ASP A 1020 -30.28 -9.53 15.72
CA ASP A 1020 -30.72 -10.80 15.13
C ASP A 1020 -29.63 -11.43 14.24
N GLY A 1021 -29.21 -12.64 14.65
CA GLY A 1021 -28.27 -13.54 13.99
C GLY A 1021 -27.90 -14.66 14.97
N LEU A 1022 -28.19 -15.93 14.65
CA LEU A 1022 -27.64 -17.08 15.38
C LEU A 1022 -26.29 -17.41 14.73
N ASN A 1023 -25.21 -17.45 15.50
CA ASN A 1023 -23.97 -18.07 15.05
C ASN A 1023 -23.79 -19.44 15.73
N ALA A 1024 -24.02 -20.52 14.97
CA ALA A 1024 -23.61 -21.88 15.34
C ALA A 1024 -22.32 -22.31 14.61
N SER A 1025 -21.85 -21.51 13.64
CA SER A 1025 -20.63 -21.76 12.88
C SER A 1025 -19.40 -21.25 13.62
N ILE A 1026 -18.47 -22.16 13.83
CA ILE A 1026 -17.23 -21.98 14.57
C ILE A 1026 -16.00 -22.00 13.65
N GLN A 1027 -16.22 -22.06 12.32
CA GLN A 1027 -15.18 -22.00 11.30
C GLN A 1027 -15.13 -20.59 10.69
N PRO A 1028 -14.07 -19.79 10.93
CA PRO A 1028 -13.85 -18.59 10.14
C PRO A 1028 -13.61 -19.01 8.69
N ALA A 1029 -14.18 -18.29 7.72
CA ALA A 1029 -14.01 -18.67 6.32
C ALA A 1029 -12.54 -18.68 5.88
N LEU A 1030 -11.76 -17.81 6.52
CA LEU A 1030 -10.32 -17.62 6.42
C LEU A 1030 -9.44 -18.87 6.68
N MET A 1031 -9.98 -19.94 7.28
CA MET A 1031 -9.25 -21.17 7.60
C MET A 1031 -10.15 -22.40 7.36
N PRO A 1032 -10.40 -22.78 6.10
CA PRO A 1032 -11.25 -23.92 5.75
C PRO A 1032 -10.75 -25.23 6.39
N ASN A 1033 -9.45 -25.32 6.65
CA ASN A 1033 -8.79 -26.46 7.30
C ASN A 1033 -8.65 -26.35 8.83
N LEU A 1034 -9.24 -25.33 9.46
CA LEU A 1034 -9.32 -25.32 10.92
C LEU A 1034 -10.21 -26.48 11.33
N THR A 1035 -9.58 -27.55 11.82
CA THR A 1035 -10.28 -28.76 12.27
C THR A 1035 -11.11 -28.39 13.48
N VAL A 1036 -12.39 -28.11 13.26
CA VAL A 1036 -13.36 -28.07 14.34
C VAL A 1036 -14.05 -29.41 14.38
N ALA A 1037 -14.29 -29.94 15.57
CA ALA A 1037 -14.91 -31.24 15.75
C ALA A 1037 -16.33 -31.26 15.15
N SER A 1038 -16.43 -31.54 13.84
CA SER A 1038 -17.66 -31.86 13.16
C SER A 1038 -17.72 -33.37 12.99
N SER A 1039 -18.73 -33.98 13.63
CA SER A 1039 -19.22 -35.34 13.39
C SER A 1039 -18.17 -36.42 13.07
N VAL A 1040 -17.60 -37.04 14.11
CA VAL A 1040 -17.10 -38.41 13.97
C VAL A 1040 -18.33 -39.31 13.76
N THR A 1041 -18.59 -39.70 12.52
CA THR A 1041 -19.45 -40.84 12.19
C THR A 1041 -18.74 -42.11 12.66
N GLY A 1042 -18.85 -42.42 13.95
CA GLY A 1042 -18.24 -43.58 14.56
C GLY A 1042 -19.08 -44.05 15.72
N THR A 1043 -19.83 -45.13 15.49
CA THR A 1043 -20.55 -45.88 16.53
C THR A 1043 -19.55 -46.43 17.55
N GLY A 1044 -19.31 -45.70 18.65
CA GLY A 1044 -18.49 -46.16 19.76
C GLY A 1044 -18.50 -45.17 20.95
N PRO A 1045 -18.56 -45.64 22.21
CA PRO A 1045 -18.86 -44.79 23.35
C PRO A 1045 -17.63 -44.01 23.79
N ARG A 1046 -17.56 -42.72 23.47
CA ARG A 1046 -16.68 -41.78 24.17
C ARG A 1046 -17.43 -40.48 24.51
N PRO A 1047 -17.16 -39.90 25.70
CA PRO A 1047 -18.13 -39.02 26.36
C PRO A 1047 -18.19 -37.66 25.70
N ARG A 1048 -19.40 -37.30 25.28
CA ARG A 1048 -19.85 -35.93 25.07
C ARG A 1048 -19.62 -35.13 26.37
N PRO A 1049 -18.88 -34.00 26.35
CA PRO A 1049 -19.09 -32.99 27.39
C PRO A 1049 -20.54 -32.53 27.27
N ALA A 1050 -21.32 -32.81 28.30
CA ALA A 1050 -22.72 -32.43 28.43
C ALA A 1050 -22.86 -30.92 28.67
N ASP A 1051 -22.54 -30.10 27.66
CA ASP A 1051 -23.28 -28.84 27.53
C ASP A 1051 -24.48 -29.10 26.62
N THR A 1052 -25.62 -29.30 27.26
CA THR A 1052 -26.94 -29.56 26.66
C THR A 1052 -27.70 -28.28 26.33
N THR A 1053 -27.01 -27.17 26.08
CA THR A 1053 -27.61 -26.02 25.42
C THR A 1053 -26.51 -25.26 24.68
N PRO A 1054 -26.53 -25.13 23.34
CA PRO A 1054 -25.79 -24.05 22.72
C PRO A 1054 -26.41 -22.78 23.31
N SER A 1055 -25.75 -22.20 24.32
CA SER A 1055 -26.23 -20.96 24.93
C SER A 1055 -26.29 -19.93 23.80
N THR A 1056 -27.53 -19.66 23.40
CA THR A 1056 -27.89 -18.83 22.26
C THR A 1056 -27.38 -17.42 22.51
N ARG A 1057 -26.22 -17.08 21.94
CA ARG A 1057 -25.67 -15.73 22.06
C ARG A 1057 -26.07 -14.88 20.86
N THR A 1058 -26.95 -13.94 21.18
CA THR A 1058 -27.58 -12.91 20.36
C THR A 1058 -26.66 -11.69 20.16
N SER A 1059 -25.68 -11.78 19.26
CA SER A 1059 -25.04 -10.58 18.72
C SER A 1059 -24.27 -10.85 17.44
N LYS A 1060 -24.45 -9.95 16.46
CA LYS A 1060 -23.50 -9.67 15.37
C LYS A 1060 -22.10 -9.47 15.98
N PHE A 1061 -21.04 -9.98 15.33
CA PHE A 1061 -19.62 -9.91 15.72
C PHE A 1061 -19.34 -9.23 17.08
N ALA A 1062 -19.07 -10.02 18.11
CA ALA A 1062 -18.61 -9.46 19.38
C ALA A 1062 -17.16 -8.99 19.19
N PRO A 1063 -16.87 -7.70 19.38
CA PRO A 1063 -15.55 -7.17 19.10
C PRO A 1063 -14.60 -7.30 20.28
N SER A 1064 -13.31 -7.25 19.99
CA SER A 1064 -12.22 -7.12 20.95
C SER A 1064 -11.59 -5.72 20.89
N GLU A 1065 -10.80 -5.37 21.90
CA GLU A 1065 -10.01 -4.13 21.85
C GLU A 1065 -9.13 -4.12 20.61
N THR A 1066 -9.14 -3.02 19.87
CA THR A 1066 -8.47 -2.93 18.57
C THR A 1066 -7.70 -1.64 18.46
N GLU A 1067 -6.56 -1.72 17.78
CA GLU A 1067 -5.59 -0.65 17.67
C GLU A 1067 -5.12 -0.52 16.23
N VAL A 1068 -5.30 0.67 15.65
CA VAL A 1068 -4.96 0.97 14.25
C VAL A 1068 -4.01 2.17 14.23
N SER A 1069 -2.83 1.96 13.64
CA SER A 1069 -1.79 2.98 13.47
C SER A 1069 -1.62 3.34 11.99
N ALA A 1070 -2.53 4.17 11.48
CA ALA A 1070 -2.54 4.59 10.09
C ALA A 1070 -3.25 5.93 9.90
N CYS A 1071 -2.76 6.71 8.95
CA CYS A 1071 -3.50 7.85 8.39
C CYS A 1071 -4.57 7.33 7.42
N LEU A 1072 -5.82 7.67 7.67
CA LEU A 1072 -6.98 7.21 6.91
C LEU A 1072 -7.50 8.33 6.02
N LEU A 1073 -7.52 8.10 4.70
CA LEU A 1073 -8.18 8.99 3.73
C LEU A 1073 -9.32 8.24 3.07
N THR A 1074 -10.55 8.73 3.22
CA THR A 1074 -11.72 8.04 2.67
C THR A 1074 -12.83 9.00 2.29
N GLY A 1075 -13.75 8.51 1.46
CA GLY A 1075 -15.05 9.15 1.25
C GLY A 1075 -16.04 8.82 2.35
N ILE A 1076 -17.07 9.66 2.48
CA ILE A 1076 -18.21 9.45 3.37
C ILE A 1076 -19.53 9.57 2.60
N VAL A 1077 -20.63 9.17 3.24
CA VAL A 1077 -21.98 9.54 2.79
C VAL A 1077 -22.36 10.80 3.56
N PRO A 1078 -22.47 11.98 2.93
CA PRO A 1078 -22.75 13.22 3.64
C PRO A 1078 -24.20 13.29 4.11
N THR A 1079 -24.46 14.17 5.09
CA THR A 1079 -25.84 14.45 5.53
C THR A 1079 -26.54 15.26 4.43
N THR A 1080 -27.61 14.70 3.86
CA THR A 1080 -28.32 15.33 2.74
C THR A 1080 -29.07 16.59 3.17
N ARG A 1081 -28.98 17.68 2.39
CA ARG A 1081 -29.86 18.84 2.50
C ARG A 1081 -31.24 18.48 1.93
N ALA A 1082 -32.25 18.34 2.80
CA ALA A 1082 -33.56 17.79 2.44
C ALA A 1082 -34.22 18.49 1.23
N SER A 1083 -34.67 17.71 0.24
CA SER A 1083 -35.70 18.12 -0.74
C SER A 1083 -37.03 17.40 -0.56
N SER A 1084 -37.07 16.26 0.14
CA SER A 1084 -38.31 15.57 0.51
C SER A 1084 -38.14 14.74 1.79
N SER A 1085 -39.25 14.46 2.48
CA SER A 1085 -39.28 13.65 3.71
C SER A 1085 -38.86 12.19 3.53
N ALA A 1086 -38.73 11.70 2.30
CA ALA A 1086 -38.47 10.30 1.97
C ALA A 1086 -36.99 9.96 1.68
N SER A 1087 -36.09 10.94 1.70
CA SER A 1087 -34.68 10.78 1.30
C SER A 1087 -33.68 11.41 2.29
N LYS A 1088 -34.05 11.53 3.56
CA LYS A 1088 -33.20 12.15 4.59
C LYS A 1088 -32.17 11.14 5.11
N GLN A 1089 -30.89 11.43 4.89
CA GLN A 1089 -29.78 10.59 5.32
C GLN A 1089 -28.87 11.39 6.26
N THR A 1090 -28.51 10.81 7.41
CA THR A 1090 -27.46 11.34 8.28
C THR A 1090 -26.14 10.65 7.95
N SER A 1091 -25.04 11.40 7.98
CA SER A 1091 -23.70 10.86 7.72
C SER A 1091 -23.21 9.92 8.85
N GLY A 1092 -23.76 10.11 10.05
CA GLY A 1092 -23.20 9.54 11.29
C GLY A 1092 -21.93 10.26 11.76
N GLY A 1093 -21.52 11.36 11.11
CA GLY A 1093 -20.39 12.21 11.48
C GLY A 1093 -19.06 11.48 11.69
N VAL A 1094 -18.14 12.18 12.35
CA VAL A 1094 -16.79 11.70 12.66
C VAL A 1094 -16.80 10.38 13.41
N HIS A 1095 -17.70 10.20 14.38
CA HIS A 1095 -17.76 8.99 15.19
C HIS A 1095 -18.12 7.73 14.36
N ASN A 1096 -18.58 7.89 13.13
CA ASN A 1096 -18.83 6.82 12.17
C ASN A 1096 -17.94 6.92 10.92
N PHE A 1097 -16.90 7.75 10.97
CA PHE A 1097 -16.01 8.04 9.85
C PHE A 1097 -15.30 6.78 9.33
N PRO A 1098 -14.48 6.06 10.13
CA PRO A 1098 -14.25 4.67 9.84
C PRO A 1098 -15.58 3.93 10.06
N ARG A 1099 -15.99 3.18 9.06
CA ARG A 1099 -17.21 2.40 9.13
C ARG A 1099 -16.98 1.21 10.05
N LEU A 1100 -17.99 0.89 10.84
CA LEU A 1100 -17.92 -0.19 11.82
C LEU A 1100 -19.15 -1.09 11.65
N SER A 1101 -18.94 -2.39 11.58
CA SER A 1101 -20.01 -3.36 11.26
C SER A 1101 -20.22 -4.41 12.37
N GLU A 1102 -19.64 -4.17 13.55
CA GLU A 1102 -19.66 -5.05 14.72
C GLU A 1102 -20.43 -4.41 15.89
N ASN A 1103 -20.74 -5.21 16.92
CA ASN A 1103 -21.48 -4.75 18.09
C ASN A 1103 -20.54 -4.42 19.26
N TRP A 1104 -20.01 -3.19 19.32
CA TRP A 1104 -19.01 -2.78 20.31
C TRP A 1104 -19.53 -2.48 21.72
N ALA A 1105 -20.84 -2.64 21.95
CA ALA A 1105 -21.52 -2.48 23.24
C ALA A 1105 -21.25 -1.14 23.97
N GLY A 1106 -20.64 -0.14 23.31
CA GLY A 1106 -20.22 1.12 23.91
C GLY A 1106 -18.97 1.03 24.81
N SER A 1107 -18.53 -0.17 25.20
CA SER A 1107 -17.48 -0.38 26.22
C SER A 1107 -16.16 -0.90 25.68
N VAL A 1108 -16.14 -1.51 24.49
CA VAL A 1108 -14.90 -2.01 23.86
C VAL A 1108 -14.19 -0.87 23.15
N ALA A 1109 -12.88 -0.72 23.41
CA ALA A 1109 -12.09 0.40 22.91
C ALA A 1109 -11.55 0.16 21.50
N LEU A 1110 -11.70 1.18 20.65
CA LEU A 1110 -11.05 1.31 19.36
C LEU A 1110 -10.07 2.50 19.42
N TYR A 1111 -8.78 2.17 19.40
CA TYR A 1111 -7.68 3.13 19.33
C TYR A 1111 -7.32 3.36 17.87
N ILE A 1112 -7.33 4.63 17.46
CA ILE A 1112 -6.82 5.03 16.14
C ILE A 1112 -5.80 6.13 16.37
N ARG A 1113 -4.54 5.83 16.05
CA ARG A 1113 -3.48 6.83 15.99
C ARG A 1113 -3.13 7.13 14.55
N GLY A 1114 -3.31 8.38 14.16
CA GLY A 1114 -3.13 8.82 12.77
C GLY A 1114 -4.02 9.99 12.43
N SER A 1115 -4.19 10.23 11.13
CA SER A 1115 -5.07 11.28 10.58
C SER A 1115 -6.38 10.69 10.08
N LEU A 1116 -7.50 11.40 10.26
CA LEU A 1116 -8.81 11.04 9.70
C LEU A 1116 -9.25 12.08 8.66
N VAL A 1117 -9.15 11.75 7.37
CA VAL A 1117 -9.34 12.71 6.27
C VAL A 1117 -10.55 12.33 5.40
N ALA A 1118 -11.65 13.07 5.52
CA ALA A 1118 -12.83 12.96 4.66
C ALA A 1118 -12.72 13.88 3.45
N MET A 1119 -12.37 13.34 2.29
CA MET A 1119 -12.07 14.16 1.10
C MET A 1119 -13.24 14.34 0.13
N PHE A 1120 -14.16 13.38 0.05
CA PHE A 1120 -15.16 13.30 -1.02
C PHE A 1120 -16.38 12.46 -0.63
N GLU A 1121 -17.43 12.48 -1.45
CA GLU A 1121 -18.55 11.55 -1.31
C GLU A 1121 -18.17 10.16 -1.84
N SER A 1122 -18.37 9.12 -1.04
CA SER A 1122 -18.13 7.72 -1.42
C SER A 1122 -19.02 7.32 -2.60
N ARG A 1123 -18.45 6.61 -3.59
CA ARG A 1123 -19.19 6.07 -4.76
C ARG A 1123 -19.39 4.56 -4.72
N VAL A 1124 -18.52 3.85 -4.00
CA VAL A 1124 -18.56 2.39 -3.92
C VAL A 1124 -19.54 1.93 -2.84
N ALA A 1125 -19.51 2.60 -1.70
CA ALA A 1125 -20.31 2.27 -0.53
C ALA A 1125 -21.18 3.47 -0.15
N THR A 1126 -22.21 3.72 -0.96
CA THR A 1126 -23.07 4.90 -0.90
C THR A 1126 -24.21 4.78 0.12
N GLU A 1127 -24.31 3.66 0.83
CA GLU A 1127 -25.43 3.41 1.72
C GLU A 1127 -25.36 4.26 2.99
N PRO A 1128 -26.51 4.81 3.44
CA PRO A 1128 -26.56 5.70 4.59
C PRO A 1128 -26.26 4.97 5.89
N TRP A 1129 -25.91 5.75 6.91
CA TRP A 1129 -25.72 5.27 8.26
C TRP A 1129 -27.03 4.73 8.88
N GLY A 1130 -26.89 3.74 9.76
CA GLY A 1130 -27.98 3.13 10.51
C GLY A 1130 -27.49 2.31 11.69
N ILE A 1131 -28.29 2.27 12.75
CA ILE A 1131 -27.97 1.56 14.01
C ILE A 1131 -28.32 0.06 13.99
N ARG A 1132 -28.94 -0.42 12.90
CA ARG A 1132 -29.42 -1.81 12.77
C ARG A 1132 -28.29 -2.84 12.83
N TYR A 1133 -27.09 -2.46 12.44
CA TYR A 1133 -25.95 -3.35 12.21
C TYR A 1133 -24.71 -2.96 12.99
N TYR A 1134 -24.81 -1.97 13.88
CA TYR A 1134 -23.66 -1.40 14.59
C TYR A 1134 -24.06 -0.81 15.93
N GLN A 1135 -23.22 -1.04 16.95
CA GLN A 1135 -23.18 -0.22 18.17
C GLN A 1135 -21.80 0.41 18.34
N GLY A 1136 -21.79 1.65 18.85
CA GLY A 1136 -20.61 2.48 19.13
C GLY A 1136 -19.46 1.77 19.84
N ALA A 1137 -18.21 1.94 19.38
CA ALA A 1137 -17.02 1.63 20.19
C ALA A 1137 -16.70 2.80 21.15
N LEU A 1138 -15.95 2.53 22.23
CA LEU A 1138 -15.24 3.59 22.95
C LEU A 1138 -14.11 4.10 22.05
N ARG A 1139 -14.14 5.37 21.66
CA ARG A 1139 -13.27 5.92 20.60
C ARG A 1139 -12.12 6.73 21.20
N ASN A 1140 -10.92 6.20 21.06
CA ASN A 1140 -9.69 6.83 21.50
C ASN A 1140 -8.87 7.22 20.27
N TRP A 1141 -9.17 8.39 19.71
CA TRP A 1141 -8.60 8.82 18.44
C TRP A 1141 -7.69 10.03 18.62
N GLY A 1142 -6.50 9.97 18.04
CA GLY A 1142 -5.55 11.07 18.11
C GLY A 1142 -4.57 11.06 16.95
N LEU A 1143 -3.97 12.23 16.73
CA LEU A 1143 -2.90 12.40 15.77
C LEU A 1143 -1.68 11.60 16.22
N HIS A 1144 -1.11 10.81 15.31
CA HIS A 1144 0.16 10.14 15.54
C HIS A 1144 1.27 11.18 15.80
N GLN A 1145 1.97 11.08 16.92
CA GLN A 1145 2.91 12.11 17.40
C GLN A 1145 3.99 12.46 16.36
N SER A 1146 4.49 11.47 15.61
CA SER A 1146 5.50 11.71 14.57
C SER A 1146 5.04 12.67 13.46
N LEU A 1147 3.72 12.81 13.21
CA LEU A 1147 3.18 13.77 12.22
C LEU A 1147 3.35 15.24 12.66
N ARG A 1148 3.81 15.48 13.90
CA ARG A 1148 4.20 16.82 14.39
C ARG A 1148 5.67 17.15 14.14
N ASP A 1149 6.48 16.22 13.62
CA ASP A 1149 7.87 16.46 13.24
C ASP A 1149 7.96 17.02 11.81
N ALA A 1150 8.81 18.00 11.56
CA ALA A 1150 8.99 18.59 10.22
C ALA A 1150 9.61 17.60 9.22
N ASN A 1151 10.23 16.53 9.71
CA ASN A 1151 10.84 15.47 8.91
C ASN A 1151 10.03 14.16 8.95
N HIS A 1152 8.74 14.23 9.30
CA HIS A 1152 7.89 13.05 9.19
C HIS A 1152 7.78 12.61 7.75
N ASP A 1153 7.63 11.31 7.56
CA ASP A 1153 7.50 10.74 6.23
C ASP A 1153 6.31 9.80 6.19
N VAL A 1154 5.36 10.17 5.35
CA VAL A 1154 4.26 9.31 4.91
C VAL A 1154 4.33 9.28 3.39
N PRO A 1155 4.61 8.13 2.77
CA PRO A 1155 4.70 8.03 1.33
C PRO A 1155 3.40 8.52 0.67
N LEU A 1156 3.45 9.23 -0.46
CA LEU A 1156 2.25 9.74 -1.14
C LEU A 1156 1.36 10.64 -0.28
N GLU A 1157 1.90 11.34 0.72
CA GLU A 1157 1.08 12.28 1.48
C GLU A 1157 0.47 13.36 0.57
N PRO A 1158 -0.87 13.53 0.59
CA PRO A 1158 -1.49 14.64 -0.12
C PRO A 1158 -1.16 15.98 0.56
N ILE A 1159 -0.90 16.99 -0.26
CA ILE A 1159 -0.60 18.34 0.20
C ILE A 1159 -1.76 19.25 -0.20
N VAL A 1160 -2.24 20.03 0.76
CA VAL A 1160 -3.24 21.09 0.51
C VAL A 1160 -2.58 22.46 0.45
N LEU A 1161 -3.20 23.35 -0.31
CA LEU A 1161 -2.69 24.69 -0.59
C LEU A 1161 -3.62 25.75 -0.01
N ASN A 1162 -3.01 26.85 0.45
CA ASN A 1162 -3.69 28.09 0.74
C ASN A 1162 -2.86 29.25 0.16
N ALA A 1163 -3.43 29.99 -0.80
CA ALA A 1163 -2.80 31.18 -1.35
C ALA A 1163 -3.40 32.44 -0.72
N ARG A 1164 -2.54 33.36 -0.27
CA ARG A 1164 -2.97 34.66 0.28
C ARG A 1164 -2.18 35.82 -0.31
N ARG A 1165 -2.83 36.97 -0.40
CA ARG A 1165 -2.19 38.25 -0.72
C ARG A 1165 -1.49 38.79 0.52
N MET A 1166 -0.23 39.19 0.38
CA MET A 1166 0.58 39.70 1.50
C MET A 1166 0.65 41.22 1.51
N SER A 1167 1.11 41.81 0.41
CA SER A 1167 1.31 43.26 0.34
C SER A 1167 1.30 43.73 -1.11
N TYR A 1168 0.83 44.97 -1.31
CA TYR A 1168 0.99 45.73 -2.55
C TYR A 1168 1.89 46.93 -2.27
N ARG A 1169 2.83 47.24 -3.18
CA ARG A 1169 3.64 48.46 -3.12
C ARG A 1169 4.11 48.92 -4.49
N GLU A 1170 4.32 50.23 -4.63
CA GLU A 1170 5.12 50.79 -5.72
C GLU A 1170 6.60 50.48 -5.46
N ILE A 1171 7.34 50.13 -6.52
CA ILE A 1171 8.77 49.82 -6.44
C ILE A 1171 9.58 50.75 -7.34
N SER A 1172 10.87 50.90 -7.06
CA SER A 1172 11.78 51.65 -7.89
C SER A 1172 12.17 50.87 -9.17
N ALA A 1173 12.67 51.58 -10.18
CA ALA A 1173 13.18 50.94 -11.40
C ALA A 1173 14.33 49.96 -11.13
N ALA A 1174 15.17 50.24 -10.12
CA ALA A 1174 16.26 49.37 -9.72
C ALA A 1174 15.75 48.06 -9.08
N GLU A 1175 14.76 48.15 -8.18
CA GLU A 1175 14.13 46.98 -7.57
C GLU A 1175 13.42 46.10 -8.60
N TYR A 1176 12.68 46.71 -9.54
CA TYR A 1176 12.02 45.98 -10.63
C TYR A 1176 13.04 45.18 -11.44
N LYS A 1177 14.17 45.79 -11.80
CA LYS A 1177 15.23 45.14 -12.56
C LYS A 1177 15.79 43.91 -11.82
N THR A 1178 16.12 44.06 -10.53
CA THR A 1178 16.64 42.94 -9.71
C THR A 1178 15.63 41.80 -9.58
N LEU A 1179 14.36 42.12 -9.31
CA LEU A 1179 13.30 41.11 -9.20
C LEU A 1179 13.06 40.40 -10.54
N LYS A 1180 13.07 41.14 -11.65
CA LYS A 1180 12.94 40.58 -13.00
C LYS A 1180 14.06 39.60 -13.32
N GLU A 1181 15.32 39.99 -13.09
CA GLU A 1181 16.48 39.11 -13.30
C GLU A 1181 16.39 37.85 -12.42
N THR A 1182 15.96 37.99 -11.17
CA THR A 1182 15.76 36.84 -10.26
C THR A 1182 14.67 35.89 -10.79
N ILE A 1183 13.54 36.42 -11.24
CA ILE A 1183 12.42 35.62 -11.77
C ILE A 1183 12.84 34.93 -13.07
N GLU A 1184 13.46 35.64 -14.00
CA GLU A 1184 13.84 35.11 -15.32
C GLU A 1184 14.97 34.06 -15.24
N ALA A 1185 15.75 34.04 -14.15
CA ALA A 1185 16.77 33.02 -13.89
C ALA A 1185 16.19 31.69 -13.36
N LEU A 1186 14.91 31.65 -12.96
CA LEU A 1186 14.29 30.43 -12.44
C LEU A 1186 13.97 29.41 -13.56
N PRO A 1187 13.89 28.10 -13.23
CA PRO A 1187 13.35 27.10 -14.15
C PRO A 1187 11.94 27.48 -14.62
N HIS A 1188 11.52 27.11 -15.84
CA HIS A 1188 10.19 27.43 -16.38
C HIS A 1188 9.44 26.22 -16.95
#